data_AF-A0A2S9XC42-F1
#
_entry.id   AF-A0A2S9XC42-F1
#
_cell.length_a   1.000
_cell.length_b   1.000
_cell.length_c   1.000
_cell.angle_alpha   90.00
_cell.angle_beta   90.00
_cell.angle_gamma   90.00
#
_symmetry.space_group_name_H-M   'P 1'
#
loop_
_entity.id
_entity.type
_entity.pdbx_description
1 polymer ?
#
loop_
_entity_poly.entity_id
_entity_poly.type
_entity_poly.pdbx_seq_one_letter_code
_entity_poly.pdbx_strand_id
1 'polypeptide(L)'
;MTTLVIEDLDALRAALAAGLVPSAMQAAPVRVEIDDDGSLLLEPGPGPGAELSRAARKGLREAGVALRRRPLRSGQELSCWAELLPSRPAPEPEPPLGEVLFVSEGDAGFLRLSAELLRLGSEDQRLAFYEDPQGVRRNLCRVPNPPYYAVLRALDRDDPLRAFVPLRPGGRVWIEIGAQHPEAARLEGEPGQLVLVPRAPERGQRPPWLRVPDGPWVDLQAVSDVTLPALTEWSATTPQARLSVELRLTRAPHRRPADLWVIRERALEQIEELVRTVPEDIVARLRFAVVEHPMDRSGGTSVVLRARRGAQGPPALDLDAEAYVPAQQIPDLYLPVGTSVDPPLRPSRLRELLAPDSSRVVWLAATGSEARRGRPFTRESLRESAFAPLAEWVDYLVGAHERQLQPWVRGSTFDLDAFVSIGVEWEDGAAPRPKRERKRDDHRERRPRAQASPPPVFETPAAELDEPALANGDAELGPELAPVELPRSEIEQRLVTLEAAFCELDTALDDPERKARWAELGNLQAALYRSREAGLCWSRALWEAPTPGAPAHLSLARLWVESESAMLGYPGGGHMLGIVDVVESDLDEQMVRALAAEVVYAELYARASEAERGALERSGAEVPPPLGAEMLARLQRFFTTHGALLDLRTLWLARSALARLAGDDRLALFQTRDRIMASLREGVGLARNVPAFVRTYGSDGDASDLSRLADELIRVRDEYLATKRTRSTIESTHPEELTHAYVRLVFAWGLARVGRPQAARAELDAATKLLGDRVGDERRKSRNDPLHTAAFAAYRARVEQALEGLPPGAPLSAAPGGPIDARERLTGIDRFKYDRLVQLSRVLDPRQDVDAFEKWSHKDDEPFAGLALLTQPDALASLFDRTLAAMSSQDPERRARELGALLEYLEALPEPLAVPRLQTALGFVASAPLDARPKLLRNALLLAGYYDRADLIDEALAALASSDAELTEQRPAEYAELLTRCAPVLRRNNHEAQLGALLTKLEQRVGDDLELAGVVAQLHIAAGFAALGQPARVQTAFAAAHALLPELAAVPTNYQTLLREIAVALSRSTPGQAIAGARALMERLPETTDSMSTNSHYCLSVIQLMEAVVLSLASEDLALSEWARRFIEEDEHLLHRRIHRELAANATR
;
A
#
# COMPACT_ATOMS: atom_id res chain seq x y z
N MET A 1 -39.75 47.71 36.93
CA MET A 1 -38.90 46.86 37.78
C MET A 1 -37.58 47.59 38.11
N THR A 2 -36.46 46.88 38.35
CA THR A 2 -35.14 47.53 38.42
C THR A 2 -34.47 47.38 37.06
N THR A 3 -34.14 48.50 36.43
CA THR A 3 -33.53 48.56 35.11
C THR A 3 -32.02 48.64 35.26
N LEU A 4 -31.31 47.76 34.57
CA LEU A 4 -29.85 47.76 34.50
C LEU A 4 -29.45 48.69 33.35
N VAL A 5 -28.51 49.58 33.60
CA VAL A 5 -27.90 50.47 32.60
C VAL A 5 -26.46 50.01 32.45
N ILE A 6 -26.12 49.53 31.26
CA ILE A 6 -24.79 49.04 30.91
C ILE A 6 -24.25 49.93 29.80
N GLU A 7 -23.01 50.39 29.94
CA GLU A 7 -22.38 51.35 29.03
C GLU A 7 -22.28 50.82 27.58
N ASP A 8 -21.86 49.57 27.39
CA ASP A 8 -21.76 48.92 26.07
C ASP A 8 -21.97 47.39 26.11
N LEU A 9 -21.83 46.76 24.94
CA LEU A 9 -21.93 45.30 24.78
C LEU A 9 -20.74 44.51 25.36
N ASP A 10 -19.57 45.14 25.52
CA ASP A 10 -18.37 44.50 26.05
C ASP A 10 -18.40 44.45 27.58
N ALA A 11 -18.91 45.50 28.24
CA ALA A 11 -19.27 45.52 29.66
C ALA A 11 -20.36 44.48 29.99
N LEU A 12 -21.39 44.33 29.15
CA LEU A 12 -22.37 43.26 29.28
C LEU A 12 -21.70 41.87 29.17
N ARG A 13 -20.83 41.67 28.18
CA ARG A 13 -20.11 40.39 28.02
C ARG A 13 -19.20 40.10 29.22
N ALA A 14 -18.49 41.10 29.74
CA ALA A 14 -17.65 40.95 30.93
C ALA A 14 -18.49 40.53 32.16
N ALA A 15 -19.67 41.13 32.35
CA ALA A 15 -20.57 40.78 33.46
C ALA A 15 -21.15 39.36 33.34
N LEU A 16 -21.47 38.89 32.13
CA LEU A 16 -21.94 37.52 31.85
C LEU A 16 -20.81 36.49 32.00
N ALA A 17 -19.62 36.79 31.48
CA ALA A 17 -18.44 35.93 31.60
C ALA A 17 -18.01 35.75 33.07
N ALA A 18 -18.03 36.83 33.86
CA ALA A 18 -17.70 36.84 35.28
C ALA A 18 -18.82 36.28 36.20
N GLY A 19 -19.96 35.85 35.65
CA GLY A 19 -21.06 35.26 36.42
C GLY A 19 -21.79 36.25 37.35
N LEU A 20 -21.66 37.57 37.12
CA LEU A 20 -22.30 38.60 37.95
C LEU A 20 -23.83 38.62 37.79
N VAL A 21 -24.33 38.14 36.64
CA VAL A 21 -25.74 37.87 36.38
C VAL A 21 -25.99 36.37 36.61
N PRO A 22 -26.92 35.96 37.49
CA PRO A 22 -27.24 34.54 37.72
C PRO A 22 -27.71 33.85 36.43
N SER A 23 -27.30 32.60 36.19
CA SER A 23 -27.66 31.84 34.97
C SER A 23 -29.18 31.76 34.73
N ALA A 24 -29.97 31.57 35.79
CA ALA A 24 -31.44 31.58 35.71
C ALA A 24 -32.03 32.93 35.25
N MET A 25 -31.34 34.04 35.53
CA MET A 25 -31.69 35.37 35.02
C MET A 25 -31.23 35.56 33.57
N GLN A 26 -30.06 35.03 33.19
CA GLN A 26 -29.57 35.07 31.80
C GLN A 26 -30.48 34.28 30.84
N ALA A 27 -31.05 33.17 31.30
CA ALA A 27 -31.96 32.32 30.54
C ALA A 27 -33.42 32.85 30.50
N ALA A 28 -33.75 33.86 31.30
CA ALA A 28 -35.08 34.45 31.33
C ALA A 28 -35.25 35.53 30.23
N PRO A 29 -36.49 35.80 29.77
CA PRO A 29 -36.77 36.89 28.85
C PRO A 29 -36.29 38.24 29.38
N VAL A 30 -35.88 39.13 28.48
CA VAL A 30 -35.37 40.46 28.81
C VAL A 30 -35.90 41.49 27.82
N ARG A 31 -36.32 42.64 28.33
CA ARG A 31 -36.65 43.80 27.49
C ARG A 31 -35.42 44.70 27.41
N VAL A 32 -35.04 45.12 26.20
CA VAL A 32 -33.89 45.97 25.93
C VAL A 32 -34.29 47.24 25.17
N GLU A 33 -33.82 48.38 25.66
CA GLU A 33 -33.85 49.67 24.97
C GLU A 33 -32.41 50.18 24.88
N ILE A 34 -32.03 50.76 23.74
CA ILE A 34 -30.77 51.50 23.61
C ILE A 34 -31.14 52.98 23.79
N ASP A 35 -30.48 53.69 24.70
CA ASP A 35 -30.74 55.12 24.87
C ASP A 35 -29.96 56.00 23.89
N ASP A 36 -30.26 57.31 23.90
CA ASP A 36 -29.68 58.29 22.99
C ASP A 36 -28.14 58.41 23.13
N ASP A 37 -27.59 57.98 24.29
CA ASP A 37 -26.15 57.95 24.58
C ASP A 37 -25.50 56.60 24.20
N GLY A 38 -26.27 55.65 23.64
CA GLY A 38 -25.81 54.32 23.21
C GLY A 38 -25.80 53.24 24.30
N SER A 39 -26.20 53.56 25.54
CA SER A 39 -26.21 52.62 26.66
C SER A 39 -27.36 51.62 26.57
N LEU A 40 -27.12 50.40 27.05
CA LEU A 40 -28.09 49.31 27.09
C LEU A 40 -28.93 49.39 28.38
N LEU A 41 -30.23 49.66 28.22
CA LEU A 41 -31.23 49.60 29.28
C LEU A 41 -31.91 48.23 29.28
N LEU A 42 -31.64 47.39 30.28
CA LEU A 42 -32.21 46.05 30.41
C LEU A 42 -33.24 45.97 31.55
N GLU A 43 -34.46 45.54 31.25
CA GLU A 43 -35.50 45.19 32.23
C GLU A 43 -35.72 43.68 32.22
N PRO A 44 -35.29 42.93 33.27
CA PRO A 44 -35.47 41.48 33.34
C PRO A 44 -36.94 41.08 33.46
N GLY A 45 -37.34 40.06 32.70
CA GLY A 45 -38.69 39.50 32.75
C GLY A 45 -39.00 38.74 34.05
N PRO A 46 -40.28 38.41 34.29
CA PRO A 46 -40.70 37.63 35.45
C PRO A 46 -40.25 36.16 35.32
N GLY A 47 -39.20 35.79 36.06
CA GLY A 47 -38.66 34.43 36.10
C GLY A 47 -38.13 34.02 37.48
N PRO A 48 -37.92 32.71 37.72
CA PRO A 48 -37.34 32.22 38.98
C PRO A 48 -35.92 32.77 39.16
N GLY A 49 -35.71 33.54 40.24
CA GLY A 49 -34.45 34.25 40.49
C GLY A 49 -34.42 35.72 40.06
N ALA A 50 -35.57 36.33 39.72
CA ALA A 50 -35.67 37.74 39.30
C ALA A 50 -35.10 38.79 40.28
N GLU A 51 -34.85 38.45 41.56
CA GLU A 51 -34.19 39.35 42.50
C GLU A 51 -32.66 39.14 42.54
N LEU A 52 -31.92 40.08 41.94
CA LEU A 52 -30.47 40.18 42.14
C LEU A 52 -30.13 40.22 43.64
N SER A 53 -29.24 39.34 44.10
CA SER A 53 -28.78 39.31 45.49
C SER A 53 -28.01 40.60 45.85
N ARG A 54 -27.86 40.92 47.14
CA ARG A 54 -27.06 42.10 47.56
C ARG A 54 -25.61 42.03 47.06
N ALA A 55 -25.03 40.83 46.99
CA ALA A 55 -23.70 40.60 46.43
C ALA A 55 -23.66 40.85 44.91
N ALA A 56 -24.63 40.31 44.15
CA ALA A 56 -24.72 40.56 42.71
C ALA A 56 -24.93 42.05 42.39
N ARG A 57 -25.78 42.75 43.15
CA ARG A 57 -25.96 44.22 43.02
C ARG A 57 -24.70 45.03 43.36
N LYS A 58 -23.80 44.50 44.20
CA LYS A 58 -22.50 45.12 44.50
C LYS A 58 -21.52 44.87 43.35
N GLY A 59 -21.34 43.61 42.95
CA GLY A 59 -20.45 43.23 41.85
C GLY A 59 -20.83 43.90 40.51
N LEU A 60 -22.12 44.00 40.19
CA LEU A 60 -22.59 44.71 38.99
C LEU A 60 -22.20 46.20 39.01
N ARG A 61 -22.29 46.89 40.16
CA ARG A 61 -21.83 48.29 40.29
C ARG A 61 -20.32 48.41 40.21
N GLU A 62 -19.58 47.46 40.77
CA GLU A 62 -18.12 47.39 40.67
C GLU A 62 -17.66 47.12 39.23
N ALA A 63 -18.49 46.46 38.42
CA ALA A 63 -18.35 46.29 36.97
C ALA A 63 -19.02 47.41 36.13
N GLY A 64 -19.30 48.59 36.72
CA GLY A 64 -19.82 49.76 35.99
C GLY A 64 -21.33 49.79 35.70
N VAL A 65 -22.07 48.72 36.01
CA VAL A 65 -23.52 48.62 35.72
C VAL A 65 -24.35 49.41 36.73
N ALA A 66 -25.04 50.46 36.25
CA ALA A 66 -25.90 51.29 37.08
C ALA A 66 -27.32 50.72 37.21
N LEU A 67 -27.85 50.70 38.43
CA LEU A 67 -29.21 50.21 38.73
C LEU A 67 -30.18 51.39 38.86
N ARG A 68 -31.03 51.62 37.86
CA ARG A 68 -32.03 52.72 37.85
C ARG A 68 -33.46 52.19 38.01
N ARG A 69 -34.35 52.98 38.62
CA ARG A 69 -35.80 52.72 38.67
C ARG A 69 -36.51 53.56 37.60
N ARG A 70 -36.33 53.20 36.32
CA ARG A 70 -36.96 53.86 35.17
C ARG A 70 -37.50 52.78 34.22
N PRO A 71 -38.82 52.70 33.97
CA PRO A 71 -39.35 51.74 32.99
C PRO A 71 -38.86 52.07 31.59
N LEU A 72 -38.77 51.05 30.74
CA LEU A 72 -38.45 51.21 29.32
C LEU A 72 -39.63 51.87 28.59
N ARG A 73 -39.34 52.79 27.68
CA ARG A 73 -40.30 53.49 26.81
C ARG A 73 -40.74 52.63 25.64
N SER A 74 -39.81 51.90 25.02
CA SER A 74 -40.05 51.09 23.82
C SER A 74 -39.07 49.92 23.69
N GLY A 75 -38.87 49.19 24.79
CA GLY A 75 -37.93 48.06 24.80
C GLY A 75 -38.40 46.86 23.96
N GLN A 76 -37.50 46.37 23.09
CA GLN A 76 -37.63 45.10 22.37
C GLN A 76 -37.54 43.94 23.37
N GLU A 77 -38.43 42.95 23.25
CA GLU A 77 -38.37 41.73 24.06
C GLU A 77 -37.53 40.65 23.35
N LEU A 78 -36.60 40.04 24.10
CA LEU A 78 -35.73 38.95 23.69
C LEU A 78 -35.98 37.74 24.61
N SER A 79 -35.84 36.52 24.10
CA SER A 79 -36.18 35.31 24.86
C SER A 79 -35.13 34.94 25.92
N CYS A 80 -33.89 35.38 25.73
CA CYS A 80 -32.81 35.27 26.73
C CYS A 80 -31.78 36.40 26.56
N TRP A 81 -30.90 36.58 27.54
CA TRP A 81 -29.85 37.62 27.50
C TRP A 81 -28.73 37.31 26.50
N ALA A 82 -28.59 36.05 26.08
CA ALA A 82 -27.57 35.67 25.10
C ALA A 82 -27.83 36.33 23.73
N GLU A 83 -29.09 36.56 23.34
CA GLU A 83 -29.48 37.26 22.10
C GLU A 83 -28.99 38.72 22.03
N LEU A 84 -28.61 39.32 23.17
CA LEU A 84 -28.02 40.65 23.20
C LEU A 84 -26.63 40.66 22.55
N LEU A 85 -25.89 39.55 22.59
CA LEU A 85 -24.55 39.46 22.04
C LEU A 85 -24.61 39.01 20.57
N PRO A 86 -23.87 39.65 19.65
CA PRO A 86 -23.74 39.15 18.29
C PRO A 86 -22.84 37.91 18.25
N SER A 87 -23.16 36.96 17.37
CA SER A 87 -22.22 35.91 16.99
C SER A 87 -21.01 36.53 16.26
N ARG A 88 -19.84 35.90 16.42
CA ARG A 88 -18.58 36.33 15.82
C ARG A 88 -18.18 35.35 14.72
N PRO A 89 -17.38 35.76 13.72
CA PRO A 89 -16.73 34.82 12.82
C PRO A 89 -15.92 33.77 13.61
N ALA A 90 -16.01 32.53 13.16
CA ALA A 90 -15.14 31.43 13.56
C ALA A 90 -14.25 31.03 12.36
N PRO A 91 -13.12 30.32 12.56
CA PRO A 91 -12.43 29.65 11.46
C PRO A 91 -13.38 28.71 10.71
N GLU A 92 -13.08 28.45 9.45
CA GLU A 92 -13.79 27.46 8.64
C GLU A 92 -13.58 26.07 9.27
N PRO A 93 -14.63 25.25 9.46
CA PRO A 93 -14.50 24.02 10.23
C PRO A 93 -13.96 22.88 9.36
N GLU A 94 -12.97 22.17 9.90
CA GLU A 94 -12.33 21.04 9.24
C GLU A 94 -13.23 19.78 9.33
N PRO A 95 -13.51 19.08 8.21
CA PRO A 95 -14.26 17.83 8.25
C PRO A 95 -13.44 16.69 8.90
N PRO A 96 -14.08 15.70 9.55
CA PRO A 96 -15.52 15.46 9.60
C PRO A 96 -16.25 16.33 10.64
N LEU A 97 -17.38 16.91 10.22
CA LEU A 97 -18.15 17.85 11.04
C LEU A 97 -19.11 17.17 12.04
N GLY A 98 -19.18 15.84 12.06
CA GLY A 98 -20.22 15.12 12.78
C GLY A 98 -21.59 15.41 12.18
N GLU A 99 -22.56 15.75 13.00
CA GLU A 99 -23.94 15.98 12.57
C GLU A 99 -24.16 17.43 12.13
N VAL A 100 -24.77 17.63 10.95
CA VAL A 100 -25.08 18.95 10.40
C VAL A 100 -26.57 19.06 10.09
N LEU A 101 -27.14 20.22 10.43
CA LEU A 101 -28.52 20.59 10.14
C LEU A 101 -28.52 21.66 9.06
N PHE A 102 -28.98 21.30 7.86
CA PHE A 102 -29.25 22.24 6.79
C PHE A 102 -30.64 22.83 6.91
N VAL A 103 -30.77 24.12 6.62
CA VAL A 103 -32.03 24.85 6.51
C VAL A 103 -32.12 25.43 5.09
N SER A 104 -33.21 25.12 4.40
CA SER A 104 -33.50 25.64 3.06
C SER A 104 -34.89 26.24 2.97
N GLU A 105 -35.06 27.25 2.12
CA GLU A 105 -36.35 27.89 1.86
C GLU A 105 -37.04 27.23 0.66
N GLY A 106 -38.30 26.82 0.86
CA GLY A 106 -39.15 26.21 -0.16
C GLY A 106 -38.71 24.81 -0.63
N ASP A 107 -39.63 24.16 -1.35
CA ASP A 107 -39.46 22.76 -1.77
C ASP A 107 -38.36 22.60 -2.83
N ALA A 108 -38.13 23.62 -3.67
CA ALA A 108 -37.07 23.62 -4.67
C ALA A 108 -35.65 23.63 -4.05
N GLY A 109 -35.46 24.38 -2.95
CA GLY A 109 -34.20 24.39 -2.21
C GLY A 109 -33.91 23.04 -1.56
N PHE A 110 -34.95 22.45 -0.96
CA PHE A 110 -34.91 21.09 -0.38
C PHE A 110 -34.57 20.01 -1.42
N LEU A 111 -35.29 19.96 -2.55
CA LEU A 111 -35.05 18.96 -3.59
C LEU A 111 -33.64 19.09 -4.19
N ARG A 112 -33.15 20.32 -4.38
CA ARG A 112 -31.78 20.58 -4.85
C ARG A 112 -30.72 20.12 -3.84
N LEU A 113 -30.94 20.34 -2.54
CA LEU A 113 -30.06 19.84 -1.48
C LEU A 113 -30.05 18.31 -1.41
N SER A 114 -31.22 17.69 -1.35
CA SER A 114 -31.35 16.24 -1.14
C SER A 114 -30.82 15.44 -2.32
N ALA A 115 -31.06 15.91 -3.56
CA ALA A 115 -30.48 15.32 -4.77
C ALA A 115 -28.95 15.50 -4.84
N GLU A 116 -28.41 16.59 -4.30
CA GLU A 116 -26.95 16.78 -4.23
C GLU A 116 -26.30 15.87 -3.20
N LEU A 117 -26.91 15.74 -2.02
CA LEU A 117 -26.46 14.83 -0.96
C LEU A 117 -26.49 13.37 -1.44
N LEU A 118 -27.58 12.93 -2.08
CA LEU A 118 -27.68 11.61 -2.71
C LEU A 118 -26.58 11.39 -3.78
N ARG A 119 -26.39 12.36 -4.69
CA ARG A 119 -25.35 12.30 -5.74
C ARG A 119 -23.92 12.21 -5.17
N LEU A 120 -23.72 12.68 -3.94
CA LEU A 120 -22.44 12.66 -3.24
C LEU A 120 -22.32 11.51 -2.21
N GLY A 121 -23.27 10.56 -2.21
CA GLY A 121 -23.22 9.35 -1.38
C GLY A 121 -23.75 9.49 0.05
N SER A 122 -24.48 10.57 0.36
CA SER A 122 -25.12 10.76 1.66
C SER A 122 -26.61 10.36 1.60
N GLU A 123 -26.88 9.10 1.89
CA GLU A 123 -28.22 8.52 1.86
C GLU A 123 -29.00 8.75 3.18
N ASP A 124 -28.31 8.79 4.32
CA ASP A 124 -28.87 9.05 5.66
C ASP A 124 -29.34 10.51 5.81
N GLN A 125 -30.55 10.81 5.36
CA GLN A 125 -31.14 12.16 5.41
C GLN A 125 -32.44 12.16 6.22
N ARG A 126 -32.46 12.90 7.34
CA ARG A 126 -33.66 13.07 8.18
C ARG A 126 -34.29 14.45 7.95
N LEU A 127 -35.56 14.45 7.61
CA LEU A 127 -36.25 15.61 7.06
C LEU A 127 -37.36 16.10 8.00
N ALA A 128 -37.51 17.42 8.14
CA ALA A 128 -38.67 18.02 8.79
C ALA A 128 -39.11 19.28 8.03
N PHE A 129 -40.42 19.46 7.89
CA PHE A 129 -41.04 20.51 7.06
C PHE A 129 -41.90 21.40 7.96
N TYR A 130 -41.76 22.71 7.86
CA TYR A 130 -42.49 23.65 8.69
C TYR A 130 -42.79 24.97 7.96
N GLU A 131 -43.80 25.69 8.41
CA GLU A 131 -44.07 27.06 7.99
C GLU A 131 -43.69 27.99 9.15
N ASP A 132 -42.98 29.08 8.85
CA ASP A 132 -42.67 30.10 9.85
C ASP A 132 -43.86 31.04 10.10
N PRO A 133 -43.83 31.90 11.14
CA PRO A 133 -44.94 32.82 11.44
C PRO A 133 -45.24 33.85 10.34
N GLN A 134 -44.38 33.98 9.33
CA GLN A 134 -44.57 34.81 8.14
C GLN A 134 -45.20 34.05 6.97
N GLY A 135 -45.47 32.75 7.13
CA GLY A 135 -46.02 31.87 6.10
C GLY A 135 -44.97 31.34 5.11
N VAL A 136 -43.68 31.46 5.42
CA VAL A 136 -42.61 30.94 4.56
C VAL A 136 -42.33 29.48 4.91
N ARG A 137 -42.47 28.60 3.92
CA ARG A 137 -42.14 27.18 4.06
C ARG A 137 -40.63 26.99 4.15
N ARG A 138 -40.17 26.37 5.23
CA ARG A 138 -38.77 26.05 5.51
C ARG A 138 -38.60 24.56 5.75
N ASN A 139 -37.48 24.04 5.30
CA ASN A 139 -37.18 22.61 5.28
C ASN A 139 -35.87 22.35 6.02
N LEU A 140 -35.93 21.53 7.07
CA LEU A 140 -34.77 21.00 7.79
C LEU A 140 -34.31 19.71 7.13
N CYS A 141 -33.01 19.58 6.86
CA CYS A 141 -32.37 18.32 6.49
C CYS A 141 -31.18 18.07 7.43
N ARG A 142 -31.29 17.02 8.24
CA ARG A 142 -30.30 16.62 9.25
C ARG A 142 -29.51 15.43 8.71
N VAL A 143 -28.20 15.59 8.61
CA VAL A 143 -27.28 14.68 7.89
C VAL A 143 -26.07 14.35 8.77
N PRO A 144 -25.73 13.07 8.98
CA PRO A 144 -24.46 12.68 9.58
C PRO A 144 -23.33 12.82 8.56
N ASN A 145 -22.26 13.53 8.93
CA ASN A 145 -21.04 13.72 8.14
C ASN A 145 -21.30 14.11 6.67
N PRO A 146 -21.94 15.27 6.40
CA PRO A 146 -22.25 15.66 5.03
C PRO A 146 -20.98 15.90 4.20
N PRO A 147 -21.07 15.79 2.86
CA PRO A 147 -19.95 16.02 1.97
C PRO A 147 -19.55 17.50 2.00
N TYR A 148 -18.25 17.77 2.00
CA TYR A 148 -17.70 19.13 2.15
C TYR A 148 -18.27 20.14 1.14
N TYR A 149 -18.58 19.71 -0.10
CA TYR A 149 -19.19 20.58 -1.11
C TYR A 149 -20.58 21.12 -0.74
N ALA A 150 -21.42 20.32 -0.05
CA ALA A 150 -22.73 20.78 0.42
C ALA A 150 -22.59 21.83 1.54
N VAL A 151 -21.54 21.70 2.36
CA VAL A 151 -21.20 22.66 3.42
C VAL A 151 -20.62 23.94 2.83
N LEU A 152 -19.72 23.84 1.85
CA LEU A 152 -19.17 24.99 1.11
C LEU A 152 -20.28 25.87 0.50
N ARG A 153 -21.33 25.26 -0.07
CA ARG A 153 -22.47 26.04 -0.57
C ARG A 153 -23.22 26.77 0.54
N ALA A 154 -23.38 26.14 1.71
CA ALA A 154 -24.03 26.76 2.86
C ALA A 154 -23.17 27.84 3.56
N LEU A 155 -21.87 27.88 3.27
CA LEU A 155 -20.94 28.94 3.66
C LEU A 155 -20.98 30.16 2.71
N ASP A 156 -21.52 30.00 1.49
CA ASP A 156 -21.75 31.11 0.57
C ASP A 156 -22.89 32.01 1.07
N ARG A 157 -22.62 33.32 1.12
CA ARG A 157 -23.59 34.30 1.61
C ARG A 157 -24.73 34.54 0.63
N ASP A 158 -24.48 34.33 -0.66
CA ASP A 158 -25.44 34.61 -1.74
C ASP A 158 -26.37 33.43 -2.06
N ASP A 159 -26.07 32.21 -1.57
CA ASP A 159 -27.00 31.08 -1.61
C ASP A 159 -28.02 31.17 -0.43
N PRO A 160 -29.28 30.75 -0.58
CA PRO A 160 -30.26 30.72 0.52
C PRO A 160 -30.06 29.55 1.50
N LEU A 161 -29.21 28.55 1.18
CA LEU A 161 -28.93 27.42 2.07
C LEU A 161 -28.12 27.87 3.30
N ARG A 162 -28.57 27.50 4.50
CA ARG A 162 -27.80 27.68 5.74
C ARG A 162 -27.48 26.32 6.36
N ALA A 163 -26.35 26.19 7.01
CA ALA A 163 -25.93 24.96 7.69
C ALA A 163 -25.49 25.26 9.12
N PHE A 164 -25.94 24.42 10.05
CA PHE A 164 -25.71 24.56 11.47
C PHE A 164 -25.09 23.29 12.05
N VAL A 165 -24.22 23.45 13.05
CA VAL A 165 -23.61 22.37 13.85
C VAL A 165 -24.09 22.45 15.30
N PRO A 166 -24.23 21.32 16.02
CA PRO A 166 -24.68 21.33 17.40
C PRO A 166 -23.53 21.77 18.33
N LEU A 167 -23.80 22.68 19.28
CA LEU A 167 -22.77 23.16 20.22
C LEU A 167 -22.29 22.10 21.22
N ARG A 168 -23.04 21.00 21.36
CA ARG A 168 -22.69 19.78 22.09
C ARG A 168 -23.31 18.59 21.35
N PRO A 169 -22.67 17.41 21.27
CA PRO A 169 -23.29 16.21 20.71
C PRO A 169 -24.65 15.92 21.35
N GLY A 170 -25.69 15.72 20.54
CA GLY A 170 -27.08 15.54 21.02
C GLY A 170 -27.75 16.80 21.60
N GLY A 171 -27.11 17.97 21.49
CA GLY A 171 -27.61 19.25 21.99
C GLY A 171 -28.74 19.86 21.15
N ARG A 172 -29.55 20.70 21.81
CA ARG A 172 -30.68 21.43 21.19
C ARG A 172 -30.33 22.82 20.68
N VAL A 173 -29.13 23.32 20.98
CA VAL A 173 -28.64 24.63 20.53
C VAL A 173 -27.60 24.41 19.44
N TRP A 174 -27.89 24.96 18.27
CA TRP A 174 -27.15 24.79 17.04
C TRP A 174 -26.63 26.15 16.57
N ILE A 175 -25.41 26.20 16.03
CA ILE A 175 -24.79 27.44 15.56
C ILE A 175 -24.44 27.33 14.08
N GLU A 176 -24.64 28.44 13.35
CA GLU A 176 -24.34 28.49 11.92
C GLU A 176 -22.84 28.28 11.67
N ILE A 177 -22.52 27.47 10.66
CA ILE A 177 -21.15 27.12 10.29
C ILE A 177 -20.35 28.39 9.94
N GLY A 178 -19.12 28.50 10.48
CA GLY A 178 -18.30 29.71 10.38
C GLY A 178 -18.68 30.83 11.36
N ALA A 179 -19.53 30.56 12.36
CA ALA A 179 -19.82 31.44 13.48
C ALA A 179 -19.54 30.79 14.85
N GLN A 180 -19.22 31.63 15.84
CA GLN A 180 -19.10 31.28 17.26
C GLN A 180 -19.92 32.27 18.10
N HIS A 181 -20.56 31.79 19.18
CA HIS A 181 -21.37 32.64 20.05
C HIS A 181 -20.96 32.49 21.51
N PRO A 182 -20.58 33.57 22.22
CA PRO A 182 -19.88 33.49 23.51
C PRO A 182 -20.67 32.80 24.61
N GLU A 183 -22.00 32.99 24.64
CA GLU A 183 -22.86 32.47 25.72
C GLU A 183 -23.77 31.31 25.26
N ALA A 184 -23.79 30.95 23.97
CA ALA A 184 -24.76 29.96 23.47
C ALA A 184 -24.47 28.55 24.00
N ALA A 185 -23.21 28.23 24.25
CA ALA A 185 -22.78 26.95 24.83
C ALA A 185 -23.25 26.75 26.29
N ARG A 186 -23.78 27.79 26.95
CA ARG A 186 -24.33 27.74 28.32
C ARG A 186 -25.86 27.57 28.34
N LEU A 187 -26.52 27.62 27.18
CA LEU A 187 -27.97 27.48 27.08
C LEU A 187 -28.38 26.02 26.90
N GLU A 188 -29.55 25.68 27.44
CA GLU A 188 -30.24 24.42 27.18
C GLU A 188 -31.56 24.74 26.46
N GLY A 189 -31.80 24.09 25.32
CA GLY A 189 -33.05 24.26 24.57
C GLY A 189 -34.20 23.50 25.23
N GLU A 190 -35.43 23.99 25.07
CA GLU A 190 -36.61 23.32 25.61
C GLU A 190 -36.85 21.94 24.93
N PRO A 191 -37.34 20.93 25.66
CA PRO A 191 -37.67 19.64 25.08
C PRO A 191 -38.66 19.75 23.91
N GLY A 192 -38.31 19.14 22.76
CA GLY A 192 -39.11 19.21 21.53
C GLY A 192 -38.80 20.43 20.64
N GLN A 193 -37.83 21.27 21.00
CA GLN A 193 -37.45 22.46 20.27
C GLN A 193 -35.94 22.53 20.02
N LEU A 194 -35.56 23.06 18.85
CA LEU A 194 -34.20 23.44 18.49
C LEU A 194 -34.08 24.97 18.46
N VAL A 195 -32.91 25.46 18.85
CA VAL A 195 -32.53 26.87 18.82
C VAL A 195 -31.36 27.03 17.86
N LEU A 196 -31.57 27.71 16.74
CA LEU A 196 -30.57 27.95 15.71
C LEU A 196 -30.03 29.38 15.87
N VAL A 197 -28.72 29.50 16.10
CA VAL A 197 -28.00 30.75 16.30
C VAL A 197 -27.36 31.18 14.98
N PRO A 198 -27.94 32.16 14.26
CA PRO A 198 -27.41 32.61 12.97
C PRO A 198 -26.09 33.38 13.09
N ARG A 199 -25.37 33.46 11.98
CA ARG A 199 -24.17 34.28 11.80
C ARG A 199 -24.55 35.76 11.69
N ALA A 200 -23.90 36.62 12.46
CA ALA A 200 -24.16 38.06 12.41
C ALA A 200 -23.64 38.69 11.10
N PRO A 201 -24.43 39.55 10.42
CA PRO A 201 -23.98 40.31 9.27
C PRO A 201 -23.02 41.44 9.67
N GLU A 202 -22.08 41.77 8.78
CA GLU A 202 -21.02 42.77 9.00
C GLU A 202 -21.52 44.19 9.29
N ARG A 203 -22.79 44.50 9.00
CA ARG A 203 -23.41 45.82 9.24
C ARG A 203 -24.06 45.96 10.62
N GLY A 204 -23.76 45.07 11.57
CA GLY A 204 -24.13 45.23 13.00
C GLY A 204 -25.60 45.01 13.35
N GLN A 205 -26.45 44.67 12.38
CA GLN A 205 -27.82 44.22 12.66
C GLN A 205 -27.80 42.81 13.26
N ARG A 206 -28.58 42.56 14.32
CA ARG A 206 -28.68 41.24 14.96
C ARG A 206 -29.84 40.45 14.34
N PRO A 207 -29.59 39.38 13.55
CA PRO A 207 -30.66 38.50 13.08
C PRO A 207 -31.30 37.78 14.28
N PRO A 208 -32.63 37.60 14.30
CA PRO A 208 -33.31 36.89 15.36
C PRO A 208 -32.90 35.42 15.36
N TRP A 209 -32.76 34.83 16.55
CA TRP A 209 -32.51 33.40 16.67
C TRP A 209 -33.73 32.61 16.21
N LEU A 210 -33.52 31.56 15.42
CA LEU A 210 -34.62 30.74 14.92
C LEU A 210 -34.96 29.65 15.94
N ARG A 211 -36.24 29.51 16.22
CA ARG A 211 -36.79 28.55 17.20
C ARG A 211 -37.73 27.62 16.43
N VAL A 212 -37.33 26.36 16.25
CA VAL A 212 -38.01 25.40 15.36
C VAL A 212 -38.32 24.09 16.10
N PRO A 213 -39.38 23.35 15.75
CA PRO A 213 -39.66 22.04 16.32
C PRO A 213 -38.54 21.01 16.02
N ASP A 214 -38.25 20.14 16.99
CA ASP A 214 -37.33 19.00 16.86
C ASP A 214 -38.07 17.78 16.26
N GLY A 215 -38.57 17.95 15.03
CA GLY A 215 -39.36 16.96 14.31
C GLY A 215 -40.87 17.30 14.21
N PRO A 216 -41.71 16.37 13.69
CA PRO A 216 -41.39 14.97 13.38
C PRO A 216 -40.35 14.83 12.26
N TRP A 217 -39.38 13.97 12.49
CA TRP A 217 -38.34 13.63 11.51
C TRP A 217 -38.81 12.47 10.63
N VAL A 218 -38.75 12.65 9.31
CA VAL A 218 -39.11 11.67 8.31
C VAL A 218 -37.85 11.24 7.58
N ASP A 219 -37.68 9.93 7.36
CA ASP A 219 -36.60 9.40 6.52
C ASP A 219 -36.86 9.77 5.05
N LEU A 220 -35.81 10.15 4.30
CA LEU A 220 -35.92 10.42 2.87
C LEU A 220 -36.57 9.24 2.09
N GLN A 221 -36.29 8.00 2.48
CA GLN A 221 -36.90 6.81 1.86
C GLN A 221 -38.42 6.74 2.07
N ALA A 222 -38.93 7.31 3.17
CA ALA A 222 -40.36 7.31 3.50
C ALA A 222 -41.17 8.39 2.76
N VAL A 223 -40.51 9.32 2.05
CA VAL A 223 -41.14 10.35 1.20
C VAL A 223 -40.76 10.24 -0.28
N SER A 224 -39.97 9.24 -0.67
CA SER A 224 -39.58 8.99 -2.06
C SER A 224 -40.53 7.99 -2.76
N ASP A 225 -41.54 8.49 -3.47
CA ASP A 225 -42.35 7.67 -4.38
C ASP A 225 -41.55 7.28 -5.64
N VAL A 226 -40.82 6.16 -5.57
CA VAL A 226 -40.06 5.62 -6.71
C VAL A 226 -41.01 4.98 -7.73
N THR A 227 -41.61 5.81 -8.57
CA THR A 227 -42.38 5.38 -9.75
C THR A 227 -41.48 5.36 -10.98
N LEU A 228 -41.19 4.14 -11.49
CA LEU A 228 -40.45 3.96 -12.73
C LEU A 228 -41.32 4.35 -13.94
N PRO A 229 -40.92 5.32 -14.77
CA PRO A 229 -41.64 5.64 -16.00
C PRO A 229 -41.54 4.50 -17.01
N ALA A 230 -42.60 4.27 -17.78
CA ALA A 230 -42.50 3.44 -18.97
C ALA A 230 -41.48 4.04 -19.96
N LEU A 231 -40.67 3.19 -20.58
CA LEU A 231 -39.58 3.58 -21.49
C LEU A 231 -40.10 4.53 -22.58
N THR A 232 -39.71 5.79 -22.47
CA THR A 232 -39.92 6.81 -23.50
C THR A 232 -38.72 6.77 -24.44
N GLU A 233 -38.93 6.68 -25.75
CA GLU A 233 -37.84 6.79 -26.72
C GLU A 233 -37.37 8.26 -26.83
N TRP A 234 -36.14 8.52 -26.45
CA TRP A 234 -35.53 9.85 -26.55
C TRP A 234 -34.89 10.03 -27.94
N SER A 235 -35.36 11.00 -28.72
CA SER A 235 -34.63 11.49 -29.88
C SER A 235 -33.68 12.62 -29.46
N ALA A 236 -32.41 12.52 -29.87
CA ALA A 236 -31.38 13.47 -29.46
C ALA A 236 -31.62 14.86 -30.08
N THR A 237 -31.57 15.89 -29.24
CA THR A 237 -31.65 17.30 -29.64
C THR A 237 -30.46 18.08 -29.07
N THR A 238 -29.86 18.95 -29.88
CA THR A 238 -28.68 19.75 -29.49
C THR A 238 -29.07 21.04 -28.76
N PRO A 239 -28.29 21.49 -27.75
CA PRO A 239 -28.54 22.74 -27.03
C PRO A 239 -28.59 23.97 -27.95
N GLN A 240 -29.57 24.85 -27.73
CA GLN A 240 -29.79 26.06 -28.53
C GLN A 240 -28.76 27.18 -28.27
N ALA A 241 -27.98 27.09 -27.19
CA ALA A 241 -26.92 28.06 -26.86
C ALA A 241 -25.60 27.34 -26.54
N ARG A 242 -24.48 27.93 -26.98
CA ARG A 242 -23.12 27.45 -26.70
C ARG A 242 -22.40 28.48 -25.83
N LEU A 243 -21.74 28.01 -24.76
CA LEU A 243 -20.87 28.84 -23.93
C LEU A 243 -19.64 29.27 -24.76
N SER A 244 -19.39 30.58 -24.85
CA SER A 244 -18.17 31.11 -25.49
C SER A 244 -17.04 31.18 -24.46
N VAL A 245 -15.91 30.55 -24.76
CA VAL A 245 -14.71 30.52 -23.92
C VAL A 245 -13.51 30.93 -24.76
N GLU A 246 -12.88 32.05 -24.40
CA GLU A 246 -11.63 32.49 -25.02
C GLU A 246 -10.43 31.72 -24.45
N LEU A 247 -9.52 31.29 -25.32
CA LEU A 247 -8.25 30.69 -24.93
C LEU A 247 -7.15 31.76 -24.88
N ARG A 248 -6.25 31.68 -23.88
CA ARG A 248 -5.13 32.62 -23.69
C ARG A 248 -3.84 31.87 -23.33
N LEU A 249 -2.70 32.53 -23.52
CA LEU A 249 -1.39 32.04 -23.07
C LEU A 249 -1.06 32.61 -21.69
N THR A 250 -0.84 31.73 -20.72
CA THR A 250 -0.41 32.03 -19.35
C THR A 250 1.02 31.53 -19.11
N ARG A 251 1.66 31.95 -18.02
CA ARG A 251 3.03 31.56 -17.67
C ARG A 251 3.04 30.14 -17.08
N ALA A 252 3.84 29.25 -17.66
CA ALA A 252 4.04 27.89 -17.16
C ALA A 252 5.14 27.83 -16.08
N PRO A 253 5.04 26.93 -15.08
CA PRO A 253 6.03 26.80 -14.00
C PRO A 253 7.35 26.13 -14.43
N HIS A 254 7.39 25.45 -15.58
CA HIS A 254 8.58 24.74 -16.07
C HIS A 254 9.07 25.29 -17.42
N ARG A 255 10.38 25.36 -17.61
CA ARG A 255 11.02 25.67 -18.90
C ARG A 255 11.61 24.38 -19.49
N ARG A 256 11.12 23.98 -20.67
CA ARG A 256 11.73 22.94 -21.51
C ARG A 256 12.61 23.60 -22.56
N PRO A 257 13.66 22.93 -23.08
CA PRO A 257 14.41 23.43 -24.23
C PRO A 257 13.48 23.57 -25.45
N ALA A 258 13.81 24.48 -26.36
CA ALA A 258 13.02 24.76 -27.55
C ALA A 258 13.23 23.67 -28.62
N ASP A 259 12.14 23.28 -29.28
CA ASP A 259 12.13 22.31 -30.38
C ASP A 259 11.90 22.99 -31.75
N LEU A 260 11.41 24.24 -31.74
CA LEU A 260 11.03 25.01 -32.92
C LEU A 260 11.36 26.49 -32.69
N TRP A 261 11.91 27.14 -33.73
CA TRP A 261 12.27 28.56 -33.73
C TRP A 261 11.66 29.25 -34.94
N VAL A 262 11.10 30.44 -34.76
CA VAL A 262 10.57 31.29 -35.85
C VAL A 262 11.41 32.56 -35.94
N ILE A 263 12.15 32.69 -37.04
CA ILE A 263 13.01 33.84 -37.34
C ILE A 263 12.23 34.77 -38.27
N ARG A 264 11.87 35.96 -37.78
CA ARG A 264 11.10 36.95 -38.57
C ARG A 264 11.98 38.06 -39.17
N GLU A 265 13.06 38.44 -38.50
CA GLU A 265 13.96 39.51 -38.92
C GLU A 265 15.31 38.95 -39.40
N ARG A 266 15.83 39.53 -40.50
CA ARG A 266 17.13 39.15 -41.11
C ARG A 266 17.28 37.63 -41.33
N ALA A 267 16.17 36.93 -41.61
CA ALA A 267 16.09 35.49 -41.40
C ALA A 267 17.10 34.67 -42.23
N LEU A 268 17.37 35.07 -43.48
CA LEU A 268 18.37 34.40 -44.32
C LEU A 268 19.81 34.64 -43.82
N GLU A 269 20.13 35.85 -43.36
CA GLU A 269 21.45 36.19 -42.80
C GLU A 269 21.73 35.42 -41.50
N GLN A 270 20.71 35.26 -40.63
CA GLN A 270 20.82 34.45 -39.42
C GLN A 270 21.04 32.97 -39.72
N ILE A 271 20.38 32.42 -40.76
CA ILE A 271 20.60 31.04 -41.20
C ILE A 271 21.98 30.84 -41.82
N GLU A 272 22.47 31.80 -42.60
CA GLU A 272 23.82 31.74 -43.18
C GLU A 272 24.89 31.75 -42.07
N GLU A 273 24.75 32.60 -41.06
CA GLU A 273 25.65 32.63 -39.89
C GLU A 273 25.56 31.34 -39.06
N LEU A 274 24.35 30.81 -38.85
CA LEU A 274 24.12 29.54 -38.15
C LEU A 274 24.86 28.38 -38.85
N VAL A 275 24.68 28.23 -40.16
CA VAL A 275 25.34 27.19 -40.96
C VAL A 275 26.87 27.37 -41.00
N ARG A 276 27.36 28.62 -40.89
CA ARG A 276 28.80 28.93 -40.88
C ARG A 276 29.47 28.64 -39.53
N THR A 277 28.73 28.71 -38.43
CA THR A 277 29.26 28.64 -37.05
C THR A 277 28.97 27.32 -36.33
N VAL A 278 27.90 26.62 -36.71
CA VAL A 278 27.43 25.41 -36.03
C VAL A 278 27.93 24.13 -36.70
N PRO A 279 28.42 23.12 -35.92
CA PRO A 279 28.83 21.82 -36.44
C PRO A 279 27.80 21.09 -37.32
N GLU A 280 28.28 20.33 -38.30
CA GLU A 280 27.47 19.65 -39.32
C GLU A 280 26.49 18.63 -38.70
N ASP A 281 26.85 17.96 -37.60
CA ASP A 281 25.97 17.03 -36.89
C ASP A 281 24.74 17.73 -36.28
N ILE A 282 24.90 18.98 -35.83
CA ILE A 282 23.80 19.82 -35.35
C ILE A 282 22.98 20.35 -36.54
N VAL A 283 23.61 20.77 -37.64
CA VAL A 283 22.89 21.17 -38.87
C VAL A 283 22.06 20.00 -39.42
N ALA A 284 22.59 18.77 -39.42
CA ALA A 284 21.90 17.56 -39.83
C ALA A 284 20.71 17.18 -38.91
N ARG A 285 20.65 17.72 -37.69
CA ARG A 285 19.52 17.57 -36.76
C ARG A 285 18.41 18.61 -36.99
N LEU A 286 18.61 19.61 -37.86
CA LEU A 286 17.63 20.66 -38.13
C LEU A 286 16.88 20.43 -39.46
N ARG A 287 15.58 20.75 -39.44
CA ARG A 287 14.76 20.96 -40.64
C ARG A 287 14.31 22.42 -40.66
N PHE A 288 14.18 22.99 -41.85
CA PHE A 288 13.80 24.38 -42.04
C PHE A 288 12.68 24.51 -43.09
N ALA A 289 11.92 25.59 -43.00
CA ALA A 289 10.94 26.00 -44.01
C ALA A 289 11.01 27.53 -44.19
N VAL A 290 10.97 27.98 -45.44
CA VAL A 290 10.96 29.41 -45.79
C VAL A 290 9.52 29.86 -46.04
N VAL A 291 9.15 31.04 -45.54
CA VAL A 291 7.81 31.62 -45.64
C VAL A 291 7.90 33.03 -46.20
N GLU A 292 7.26 33.26 -47.35
CA GLU A 292 7.06 34.58 -47.94
C GLU A 292 5.70 35.14 -47.52
N HIS A 293 5.66 36.34 -46.94
CA HIS A 293 4.41 36.99 -46.50
C HIS A 293 3.84 37.89 -47.60
N PRO A 294 2.67 37.59 -48.20
CA PRO A 294 2.23 38.27 -49.44
C PRO A 294 1.65 39.69 -49.28
N MET A 295 1.48 40.19 -48.05
CA MET A 295 0.55 41.31 -47.75
C MET A 295 1.11 42.42 -46.85
N ASP A 296 2.38 42.39 -46.50
CA ASP A 296 3.02 43.48 -45.73
C ASP A 296 3.88 44.39 -46.61
N ARG A 297 3.94 45.69 -46.28
CA ARG A 297 4.60 46.71 -47.14
C ARG A 297 6.14 46.62 -47.14
N SER A 298 6.69 45.78 -46.28
CA SER A 298 8.04 45.25 -46.34
C SER A 298 7.92 43.75 -46.57
N GLY A 299 8.30 43.27 -47.76
CA GLY A 299 8.22 41.84 -48.14
C GLY A 299 9.20 40.97 -47.36
N GLY A 300 8.92 40.74 -46.08
CA GLY A 300 9.76 39.97 -45.17
C GLY A 300 9.70 38.47 -45.47
N THR A 301 10.87 37.87 -45.64
CA THR A 301 11.03 36.41 -45.62
C THR A 301 11.23 35.95 -44.18
N SER A 302 10.39 35.04 -43.69
CA SER A 302 10.58 34.38 -42.39
C SER A 302 11.10 32.95 -42.59
N VAL A 303 11.88 32.45 -41.62
CA VAL A 303 12.34 31.05 -41.61
C VAL A 303 11.86 30.38 -40.34
N VAL A 304 11.33 29.16 -40.47
CA VAL A 304 10.94 28.31 -39.33
C VAL A 304 11.89 27.13 -39.26
N LEU A 305 12.65 27.03 -38.16
CA LEU A 305 13.52 25.89 -37.84
C LEU A 305 12.81 24.93 -36.90
N ARG A 306 13.07 23.63 -37.06
CA ARG A 306 12.54 22.56 -36.20
C ARG A 306 13.59 21.48 -35.97
N ALA A 307 13.77 21.07 -34.73
CA ALA A 307 14.62 19.94 -34.38
C ALA A 307 14.01 18.60 -34.84
N ARG A 308 14.85 17.71 -35.40
CA ARG A 308 14.51 16.30 -35.62
C ARG A 308 14.38 15.59 -34.27
N ARG A 309 13.37 14.72 -34.14
CA ARG A 309 13.22 13.85 -32.95
C ARG A 309 14.30 12.77 -32.96
N GLY A 310 15.06 12.66 -31.88
CA GLY A 310 16.11 11.67 -31.69
C GLY A 310 16.58 11.64 -30.23
N ALA A 311 17.40 10.64 -29.88
CA ALA A 311 17.82 10.38 -28.49
C ALA A 311 18.62 11.53 -27.84
N GLN A 312 19.29 12.38 -28.64
CA GLN A 312 20.13 13.48 -28.16
C GLN A 312 19.37 14.80 -27.89
N GLY A 313 18.03 14.80 -27.93
CA GLY A 313 17.21 15.99 -27.69
C GLY A 313 17.37 17.12 -28.73
N PRO A 314 16.69 18.27 -28.54
CA PRO A 314 16.90 19.45 -29.37
C PRO A 314 18.26 20.12 -29.06
N PRO A 315 18.96 20.66 -30.08
CA PRO A 315 20.17 21.45 -29.86
C PRO A 315 19.84 22.82 -29.26
N ALA A 316 20.75 23.36 -28.44
CA ALA A 316 20.69 24.77 -28.04
C ALA A 316 21.23 25.64 -29.19
N LEU A 317 20.40 26.52 -29.73
CA LEU A 317 20.77 27.45 -30.81
C LEU A 317 20.73 28.88 -30.26
N ASP A 318 21.79 29.65 -30.50
CA ASP A 318 21.85 31.08 -30.19
C ASP A 318 21.37 31.86 -31.44
N LEU A 319 20.09 32.21 -31.45
CA LEU A 319 19.38 32.81 -32.58
C LEU A 319 18.45 33.92 -32.05
N ASP A 320 18.36 35.03 -32.78
CA ASP A 320 17.37 36.08 -32.52
C ASP A 320 16.02 35.66 -33.12
N ALA A 321 15.33 34.77 -32.40
CA ALA A 321 14.19 34.02 -32.87
C ALA A 321 13.15 33.76 -31.76
N GLU A 322 11.88 33.68 -32.15
CA GLU A 322 10.81 33.23 -31.24
C GLU A 322 10.95 31.72 -30.99
N ALA A 323 11.20 31.34 -29.74
CA ALA A 323 11.44 29.94 -29.35
C ALA A 323 10.18 29.26 -28.80
N TYR A 324 9.92 28.02 -29.27
CA TYR A 324 8.71 27.25 -28.98
C TYR A 324 8.99 25.80 -28.53
N VAL A 325 8.08 25.25 -27.72
CA VAL A 325 8.11 23.88 -27.18
C VAL A 325 6.83 23.12 -27.57
N PRO A 326 6.85 21.79 -27.75
CA PRO A 326 5.64 21.02 -28.05
C PRO A 326 4.67 21.03 -26.86
N ALA A 327 3.38 21.22 -27.15
CA ALA A 327 2.31 21.10 -26.18
C ALA A 327 2.23 19.66 -25.64
N GLN A 328 1.94 19.51 -24.34
CA GLN A 328 1.89 18.19 -23.71
C GLN A 328 0.93 17.25 -24.45
N GLN A 329 1.43 16.07 -24.84
CA GLN A 329 0.68 15.02 -25.56
C GLN A 329 0.13 15.43 -26.95
N ILE A 330 0.56 16.56 -27.52
CA ILE A 330 0.22 16.99 -28.89
C ILE A 330 1.52 17.33 -29.65
N PRO A 331 2.12 16.37 -30.37
CA PRO A 331 3.45 16.52 -30.96
C PRO A 331 3.60 17.63 -32.02
N ASP A 332 2.51 18.10 -32.62
CA ASP A 332 2.54 19.00 -33.78
C ASP A 332 1.92 20.38 -33.47
N LEU A 333 1.61 20.64 -32.20
CA LEU A 333 1.20 21.94 -31.67
C LEU A 333 2.30 22.49 -30.75
N TYR A 334 2.75 23.71 -31.00
CA TYR A 334 3.88 24.34 -30.33
C TYR A 334 3.45 25.62 -29.59
N LEU A 335 3.97 25.81 -28.37
CA LEU A 335 3.70 26.92 -27.47
C LEU A 335 5.00 27.71 -27.20
N PRO A 336 4.97 29.05 -27.03
CA PRO A 336 6.16 29.80 -26.65
C PRO A 336 6.81 29.26 -25.37
N VAL A 337 8.15 29.23 -25.31
CA VAL A 337 8.90 28.71 -24.16
C VAL A 337 8.43 29.36 -22.86
N GLY A 338 8.04 28.52 -21.88
CA GLY A 338 7.55 28.98 -20.58
C GLY A 338 6.09 29.44 -20.56
N THR A 339 5.27 29.06 -21.54
CA THR A 339 3.82 29.33 -21.57
C THR A 339 2.94 28.09 -21.62
N SER A 340 1.67 28.25 -21.21
CA SER A 340 0.61 27.23 -21.19
C SER A 340 -0.71 27.83 -21.71
N VAL A 341 -1.62 26.99 -22.21
CA VAL A 341 -2.97 27.43 -22.63
C VAL A 341 -3.93 27.41 -21.44
N ASP A 342 -4.64 28.51 -21.23
CA ASP A 342 -5.68 28.70 -20.21
C ASP A 342 -7.03 29.08 -20.85
N PRO A 343 -8.16 28.52 -20.40
CA PRO A 343 -8.30 27.40 -19.46
C PRO A 343 -7.69 26.09 -19.98
N PRO A 344 -7.20 25.21 -19.08
CA PRO A 344 -6.60 23.94 -19.48
C PRO A 344 -7.64 23.00 -20.11
N LEU A 345 -7.47 22.70 -21.39
CA LEU A 345 -8.32 21.78 -22.14
C LEU A 345 -7.69 20.39 -22.25
N ARG A 346 -8.54 19.34 -22.28
CA ARG A 346 -8.10 17.97 -22.58
C ARG A 346 -7.34 17.91 -23.92
N PRO A 347 -6.23 17.16 -24.06
CA PRO A 347 -5.43 17.12 -25.28
C PRO A 347 -6.21 16.78 -26.56
N SER A 348 -7.25 15.94 -26.47
CA SER A 348 -8.14 15.64 -27.60
C SER A 348 -8.90 16.88 -28.09
N ARG A 349 -9.43 17.69 -27.17
CA ARG A 349 -10.17 18.92 -27.49
C ARG A 349 -9.25 20.05 -27.93
N LEU A 350 -8.07 20.16 -27.33
CA LEU A 350 -7.05 21.13 -27.74
C LEU A 350 -6.55 20.81 -29.17
N ARG A 351 -6.36 19.52 -29.51
CA ARG A 351 -6.07 19.06 -30.87
C ARG A 351 -7.20 19.43 -31.83
N GLU A 352 -8.46 19.10 -31.52
CA GLU A 352 -9.62 19.44 -32.36
C GLU A 352 -9.73 20.95 -32.66
N LEU A 353 -9.50 21.81 -31.67
CA LEU A 353 -9.64 23.27 -31.84
C LEU A 353 -8.44 23.93 -32.51
N LEU A 354 -7.22 23.57 -32.11
CA LEU A 354 -6.00 24.28 -32.52
C LEU A 354 -5.23 23.56 -33.63
N ALA A 355 -5.12 22.23 -33.59
CA ALA A 355 -4.36 21.42 -34.55
C ALA A 355 -5.17 20.23 -35.10
N PRO A 356 -6.29 20.47 -35.82
CA PRO A 356 -7.15 19.41 -36.34
C PRO A 356 -6.54 18.62 -37.50
N ASP A 357 -5.55 19.19 -38.19
CA ASP A 357 -4.85 18.60 -39.33
C ASP A 357 -3.44 18.16 -38.90
N SER A 358 -3.25 16.85 -38.73
CA SER A 358 -1.95 16.26 -38.35
C SER A 358 -0.87 16.35 -39.45
N SER A 359 -1.21 16.80 -40.67
CA SER A 359 -0.22 17.10 -41.72
C SER A 359 0.37 18.51 -41.61
N ARG A 360 0.02 19.26 -40.56
CA ARG A 360 0.50 20.62 -40.29
C ARG A 360 1.20 20.74 -38.94
N VAL A 361 2.32 21.46 -38.96
CA VAL A 361 2.95 22.01 -37.76
C VAL A 361 2.24 23.32 -37.43
N VAL A 362 1.75 23.45 -36.20
CA VAL A 362 1.00 24.61 -35.70
C VAL A 362 1.74 25.23 -34.52
N TRP A 363 1.85 26.55 -34.46
CA TRP A 363 2.37 27.26 -33.28
C TRP A 363 1.48 28.47 -32.91
N LEU A 364 1.53 28.84 -31.63
CA LEU A 364 0.71 29.92 -31.07
C LEU A 364 1.57 31.16 -30.82
N ALA A 365 1.63 32.06 -31.81
CA ALA A 365 2.36 33.31 -31.68
C ALA A 365 1.62 34.26 -30.73
N ALA A 366 2.30 34.74 -29.67
CA ALA A 366 1.69 35.67 -28.71
C ALA A 366 1.44 37.04 -29.36
N THR A 367 0.27 37.63 -29.14
CA THR A 367 -0.08 38.95 -29.69
C THR A 367 -0.50 39.92 -28.60
N GLY A 368 -0.14 41.21 -28.77
CA GLY A 368 -0.46 42.26 -27.80
C GLY A 368 0.27 42.16 -26.46
N SER A 369 -0.16 42.98 -25.50
CA SER A 369 0.42 43.04 -24.15
C SER A 369 -0.24 42.06 -23.18
N GLU A 370 0.44 41.81 -22.05
CA GLU A 370 -0.03 40.87 -21.04
C GLU A 370 -1.17 41.44 -20.20
N ALA A 371 -2.33 40.77 -20.26
CA ALA A 371 -3.49 41.08 -19.43
C ALA A 371 -3.56 40.17 -18.20
N ARG A 372 -4.39 40.54 -17.20
CA ARG A 372 -4.62 39.75 -15.96
C ARG A 372 -5.03 38.28 -16.18
N ARG A 373 -5.50 37.91 -17.38
CA ARG A 373 -5.89 36.54 -17.76
C ARG A 373 -4.95 35.92 -18.81
N GLY A 374 -3.70 36.39 -18.89
CA GLY A 374 -2.73 35.97 -19.90
C GLY A 374 -2.82 36.75 -21.22
N ARG A 375 -1.90 36.42 -22.13
CA ARG A 375 -1.74 37.06 -23.45
C ARG A 375 -2.68 36.42 -24.48
N PRO A 376 -3.32 37.20 -25.38
CA PRO A 376 -3.93 36.64 -26.57
C PRO A 376 -2.85 36.07 -27.52
N PHE A 377 -3.28 35.25 -28.48
CA PHE A 377 -2.38 34.61 -29.45
C PHE A 377 -3.04 34.48 -30.82
N THR A 378 -2.23 34.45 -31.86
CA THR A 378 -2.60 34.02 -33.21
C THR A 378 -2.14 32.59 -33.46
N ARG A 379 -2.90 31.85 -34.27
CA ARG A 379 -2.53 30.49 -34.71
C ARG A 379 -1.85 30.58 -36.07
N GLU A 380 -0.55 30.32 -36.11
CA GLU A 380 0.23 30.18 -37.34
C GLU A 380 0.45 28.69 -37.65
N SER A 381 0.61 28.32 -38.93
CA SER A 381 0.84 26.91 -39.30
C SER A 381 1.47 26.73 -40.67
N LEU A 382 2.28 25.68 -40.82
CA LEU A 382 2.87 25.21 -42.08
C LEU A 382 2.55 23.73 -42.31
N ARG A 383 2.60 23.29 -43.57
CA ARG A 383 2.54 21.84 -43.88
C ARG A 383 3.84 21.17 -43.48
N GLU A 384 3.76 19.95 -42.95
CA GLU A 384 4.92 19.10 -42.63
C GLU A 384 5.83 18.88 -43.85
N SER A 385 5.22 18.81 -45.05
CA SER A 385 5.91 18.66 -46.34
C SER A 385 6.69 19.90 -46.80
N ALA A 386 6.55 21.04 -46.12
CA ALA A 386 7.31 22.26 -46.42
C ALA A 386 8.67 22.30 -45.70
N PHE A 387 8.92 21.39 -44.76
CA PHE A 387 10.16 21.34 -44.00
C PHE A 387 11.20 20.43 -44.67
N ALA A 388 12.21 21.02 -45.30
CA ALA A 388 13.37 20.31 -45.82
C ALA A 388 14.45 20.13 -44.72
N PRO A 389 15.31 19.10 -44.78
CA PRO A 389 16.54 19.04 -43.99
C PRO A 389 17.44 20.24 -44.31
N LEU A 390 18.00 20.90 -43.28
CA LEU A 390 18.80 22.11 -43.51
C LEU A 390 20.07 21.82 -44.34
N ALA A 391 20.69 20.66 -44.12
CA ALA A 391 21.86 20.19 -44.88
C ALA A 391 21.60 20.04 -46.40
N GLU A 392 20.36 19.81 -46.85
CA GLU A 392 20.03 19.71 -48.29
C GLU A 392 20.00 21.08 -49.01
N TRP A 393 20.15 22.18 -48.26
CA TRP A 393 20.13 23.55 -48.79
C TRP A 393 21.50 24.25 -48.71
N VAL A 394 22.51 23.58 -48.14
CA VAL A 394 23.87 24.11 -47.97
C VAL A 394 24.75 23.63 -49.11
N ASP A 395 24.75 24.35 -50.23
CA ASP A 395 25.72 24.15 -51.30
C ASP A 395 27.11 24.65 -50.84
N TYR A 396 27.95 23.73 -50.36
CA TYR A 396 29.35 24.03 -50.04
C TYR A 396 30.12 24.40 -51.32
N LEU A 397 30.26 25.70 -51.59
CA LEU A 397 30.98 26.27 -52.75
C LEU A 397 32.42 25.77 -52.92
N VAL A 398 33.02 25.17 -51.89
CA VAL A 398 34.33 24.50 -51.95
C VAL A 398 34.33 23.35 -52.97
N GLY A 399 33.22 22.61 -53.11
CA GLY A 399 33.09 21.52 -54.08
C GLY A 399 33.07 22.00 -55.54
N ALA A 400 32.39 23.11 -55.83
CA ALA A 400 32.32 23.68 -57.18
C ALA A 400 33.71 24.13 -57.71
N HIS A 401 34.62 24.47 -56.81
CA HIS A 401 35.98 24.92 -57.12
C HIS A 401 37.08 23.91 -56.74
N GLU A 402 36.74 22.64 -56.45
CA GLU A 402 37.69 21.61 -56.00
C GLU A 402 38.93 21.49 -56.92
N ARG A 403 38.74 21.56 -58.24
CA ARG A 403 39.83 21.54 -59.23
C ARG A 403 40.76 22.76 -59.17
N GLN A 404 40.25 23.91 -58.75
CA GLN A 404 41.02 25.14 -58.57
C GLN A 404 41.72 25.19 -57.21
N LEU A 405 41.17 24.51 -56.20
CA LEU A 405 41.71 24.44 -54.84
C LEU A 405 42.72 23.29 -54.65
N GLN A 406 42.65 22.22 -55.45
CA GLN A 406 43.59 21.07 -55.34
C GLN A 406 45.08 21.44 -55.29
N PRO A 407 45.61 22.40 -56.07
CA PRO A 407 47.03 22.79 -55.96
C PRO A 407 47.38 23.38 -54.59
N TRP A 408 46.44 24.09 -53.96
CA TRP A 408 46.63 24.71 -52.64
C TRP A 408 46.50 23.68 -51.51
N VAL A 409 45.54 22.76 -51.62
CA VAL A 409 45.35 21.63 -50.69
C VAL A 409 46.57 20.69 -50.71
N ARG A 410 47.10 20.35 -51.90
CA ARG A 410 48.34 19.54 -52.03
C ARG A 410 49.59 20.27 -51.52
N GLY A 411 49.58 21.60 -51.47
CA GLY A 411 50.66 22.41 -50.92
C GLY A 411 50.63 22.54 -49.40
N SER A 412 49.54 22.13 -48.75
CA SER A 412 49.31 22.30 -47.30
C SER A 412 48.96 20.99 -46.57
N THR A 413 48.95 19.84 -47.26
CA THR A 413 48.82 18.52 -46.64
C THR A 413 50.18 18.04 -46.13
N PHE A 414 50.31 17.92 -44.82
CA PHE A 414 51.43 17.21 -44.17
C PHE A 414 51.15 15.71 -44.17
N ASP A 415 52.16 14.91 -44.52
CA ASP A 415 52.11 13.45 -44.42
C ASP A 415 52.31 13.07 -42.94
N LEU A 416 51.29 12.48 -42.31
CA LEU A 416 51.31 12.04 -40.92
C LEU A 416 51.27 10.52 -40.89
N ASP A 417 52.30 9.91 -40.28
CA ASP A 417 52.37 8.46 -40.05
C ASP A 417 51.16 7.96 -39.25
N ALA A 418 50.80 6.69 -39.49
CA ALA A 418 49.58 6.08 -38.97
C ALA A 418 49.49 6.12 -37.42
N PHE A 419 48.48 6.81 -36.92
CA PHE A 419 48.18 6.91 -35.49
C PHE A 419 47.70 5.57 -34.93
N VAL A 420 48.51 4.95 -34.06
CA VAL A 420 48.13 3.70 -33.36
C VAL A 420 47.40 4.06 -32.07
N SER A 421 46.08 3.84 -32.07
CA SER A 421 45.26 3.94 -30.86
C SER A 421 45.65 2.83 -29.86
N ILE A 422 46.06 3.23 -28.66
CA ILE A 422 46.15 2.32 -27.50
C ILE A 422 44.74 2.20 -26.93
N GLY A 423 44.00 1.22 -27.43
CA GLY A 423 42.56 1.14 -27.19
C GLY A 423 42.17 0.76 -25.75
N VAL A 424 41.14 1.44 -25.24
CA VAL A 424 40.01 0.80 -24.55
C VAL A 424 38.75 1.59 -24.92
N GLU A 425 38.04 1.19 -25.98
CA GLU A 425 36.62 1.53 -26.16
C GLU A 425 35.82 0.26 -26.47
N TRP A 426 34.52 0.36 -26.19
CA TRP A 426 33.59 -0.76 -26.09
C TRP A 426 32.86 -0.97 -27.42
N GLU A 427 32.64 -2.21 -27.83
CA GLU A 427 31.62 -2.53 -28.85
C GLU A 427 30.79 -3.75 -28.46
N ASP A 428 29.47 -3.56 -28.48
CA ASP A 428 28.46 -4.62 -28.56
C ASP A 428 28.49 -5.29 -29.95
N GLY A 429 28.21 -6.59 -30.02
CA GLY A 429 28.00 -7.26 -31.31
C GLY A 429 28.10 -8.78 -31.28
N ALA A 430 26.95 -9.47 -31.30
CA ALA A 430 26.90 -10.92 -31.21
C ALA A 430 27.21 -11.65 -32.53
N ALA A 431 27.94 -12.78 -32.42
CA ALA A 431 27.65 -14.12 -33.00
C ALA A 431 28.96 -14.93 -33.25
N PRO A 432 28.90 -16.20 -33.70
CA PRO A 432 28.94 -17.34 -32.80
C PRO A 432 30.23 -18.18 -32.94
N ARG A 433 30.58 -18.99 -31.92
CA ARG A 433 31.66 -19.98 -32.02
C ARG A 433 31.18 -21.42 -31.81
N PRO A 434 31.54 -22.37 -32.68
CA PRO A 434 31.15 -23.77 -32.55
C PRO A 434 32.05 -24.55 -31.57
N LYS A 435 31.53 -25.71 -31.13
CA LYS A 435 32.18 -26.65 -30.21
C LYS A 435 33.55 -27.12 -30.70
N ARG A 436 34.51 -27.32 -29.76
CA ARG A 436 35.50 -28.40 -29.89
C ARG A 436 35.91 -28.98 -28.54
N GLU A 437 36.24 -30.27 -28.57
CA GLU A 437 36.23 -31.17 -27.41
C GLU A 437 37.49 -31.09 -26.54
N ARG A 438 37.36 -31.50 -25.26
CA ARG A 438 38.48 -31.78 -24.36
C ARG A 438 38.58 -33.28 -24.06
N LYS A 439 39.76 -33.83 -24.37
CA LYS A 439 40.41 -35.06 -23.89
C LYS A 439 41.91 -34.81 -24.05
N ARG A 440 42.84 -35.33 -23.25
CA ARG A 440 42.80 -35.93 -21.89
C ARG A 440 44.26 -35.84 -21.37
N ASP A 441 44.44 -36.02 -20.07
CA ASP A 441 45.68 -36.29 -19.32
C ASP A 441 46.93 -36.71 -20.13
N ASP A 442 48.12 -36.14 -19.82
CA ASP A 442 49.15 -36.95 -19.13
C ASP A 442 50.32 -36.19 -18.47
N HIS A 443 50.94 -36.91 -17.53
CA HIS A 443 51.94 -36.64 -16.50
C HIS A 443 53.36 -36.06 -16.80
N ARG A 444 54.00 -35.63 -15.67
CA ARG A 444 55.47 -35.48 -15.38
C ARG A 444 56.18 -34.29 -16.05
N GLU A 445 57.16 -33.60 -15.43
CA GLU A 445 57.86 -33.69 -14.13
C GLU A 445 58.38 -32.25 -13.78
N ARG A 446 59.01 -31.87 -12.64
CA ARG A 446 59.79 -32.58 -11.60
C ARG A 446 59.72 -31.82 -10.24
N ARG A 447 60.59 -32.19 -9.28
CA ARG A 447 60.86 -31.59 -7.94
C ARG A 447 62.40 -31.31 -7.85
N PRO A 448 62.99 -30.53 -6.91
CA PRO A 448 63.00 -30.92 -5.48
C PRO A 448 63.24 -29.85 -4.35
N ARG A 449 62.83 -30.25 -3.13
CA ARG A 449 63.43 -30.02 -1.78
C ARG A 449 63.81 -28.62 -1.23
N ALA A 450 63.13 -28.25 -0.14
CA ALA A 450 63.69 -28.19 1.24
C ALA A 450 62.51 -28.43 2.22
N GLN A 451 62.45 -29.48 3.05
CA GLN A 451 63.14 -29.78 4.33
C GLN A 451 62.60 -28.98 5.54
N ALA A 452 62.30 -29.68 6.64
CA ALA A 452 61.47 -29.23 7.76
C ALA A 452 62.19 -29.27 9.12
N SER A 453 61.66 -28.56 10.14
CA SER A 453 61.75 -28.77 11.61
C SER A 453 60.93 -27.66 12.34
N PRO A 454 60.76 -27.66 13.67
CA PRO A 454 59.82 -28.48 14.47
C PRO A 454 58.82 -27.60 15.29
N PRO A 455 57.89 -28.13 16.10
CA PRO A 455 56.90 -27.30 16.81
C PRO A 455 57.44 -26.72 18.14
N PRO A 456 56.97 -25.53 18.57
CA PRO A 456 57.19 -25.03 19.94
C PRO A 456 56.19 -25.63 20.94
N VAL A 457 56.60 -25.64 22.21
CA VAL A 457 55.94 -26.30 23.35
C VAL A 457 55.12 -25.29 24.16
N PHE A 458 54.09 -25.76 24.87
CA PHE A 458 53.36 -24.98 25.88
C PHE A 458 54.29 -24.54 27.02
N GLU A 459 54.32 -23.24 27.33
CA GLU A 459 54.73 -22.74 28.65
C GLU A 459 53.60 -21.87 29.22
N THR A 460 53.32 -22.05 30.50
CA THR A 460 52.30 -21.31 31.24
C THR A 460 52.98 -20.34 32.20
N PRO A 461 52.85 -19.00 32.02
CA PRO A 461 53.27 -18.04 33.03
C PRO A 461 52.19 -17.91 34.11
N ALA A 462 52.58 -18.03 35.37
CA ALA A 462 51.78 -17.57 36.50
C ALA A 462 52.12 -16.11 36.82
N ALA A 463 51.10 -15.28 37.05
CA ALA A 463 51.17 -13.97 37.70
C ALA A 463 49.88 -13.84 38.52
N GLU A 464 49.97 -13.97 39.84
CA GLU A 464 50.04 -12.84 40.79
C GLU A 464 48.69 -12.10 40.91
N LEU A 465 48.07 -12.27 42.08
CA LEU A 465 46.89 -11.55 42.53
C LEU A 465 47.35 -10.25 43.17
N ASP A 466 46.87 -9.11 42.66
CA ASP A 466 46.98 -7.82 43.33
C ASP A 466 45.57 -7.26 43.64
N GLU A 467 45.44 -6.60 44.80
CA GLU A 467 44.16 -6.10 45.33
C GLU A 467 43.66 -4.83 44.61
N PRO A 468 42.34 -4.56 44.60
CA PRO A 468 41.77 -3.50 43.76
C PRO A 468 42.02 -2.09 44.33
N ALA A 469 42.80 -1.29 43.61
CA ALA A 469 42.89 0.14 43.84
C ALA A 469 41.63 0.86 43.33
N LEU A 470 40.90 1.52 44.24
CA LEU A 470 39.77 2.39 43.90
C LEU A 470 40.23 3.59 43.06
N ALA A 471 39.81 3.62 41.79
CA ALA A 471 39.94 4.79 40.91
C ALA A 471 38.59 5.09 40.23
N ASN A 472 38.12 6.33 40.35
CA ASN A 472 36.98 6.83 39.59
C ASN A 472 37.46 7.17 38.17
N GLY A 473 36.70 6.78 37.14
CA GLY A 473 36.98 7.17 35.75
C GLY A 473 35.95 6.57 34.79
N ASP A 474 35.14 7.46 34.22
CA ASP A 474 34.25 7.38 33.05
C ASP A 474 34.01 6.03 32.34
N ALA A 475 32.73 5.77 32.06
CA ALA A 475 32.30 4.60 31.30
C ALA A 475 32.78 4.64 29.84
N GLU A 476 33.75 3.79 29.48
CA GLU A 476 34.12 3.54 28.09
C GLU A 476 32.95 2.87 27.35
N LEU A 477 32.50 3.52 26.29
CA LEU A 477 31.54 2.97 25.32
C LEU A 477 32.21 1.81 24.56
N GLY A 478 31.43 0.80 24.20
CA GLY A 478 31.91 -0.42 23.53
C GLY A 478 32.60 -0.16 22.17
N PRO A 479 33.29 -1.18 21.62
CA PRO A 479 34.14 -1.02 20.43
C PRO A 479 33.35 -0.47 19.25
N GLU A 480 33.77 0.70 18.76
CA GLU A 480 33.17 1.36 17.61
C GLU A 480 33.55 0.63 16.31
N LEU A 481 32.57 0.36 15.46
CA LEU A 481 32.77 -0.31 14.17
C LEU A 481 33.34 0.70 13.16
N ALA A 482 34.62 0.56 12.83
CA ALA A 482 35.30 1.41 11.87
C ALA A 482 34.82 1.16 10.41
N PRO A 483 34.82 2.20 9.54
CA PRO A 483 34.59 2.04 8.10
C PRO A 483 35.56 1.03 7.46
N VAL A 484 35.06 0.25 6.49
CA VAL A 484 35.83 -0.84 5.87
C VAL A 484 36.65 -0.32 4.67
N GLU A 485 37.86 0.17 4.95
CA GLU A 485 38.84 0.55 3.92
C GLU A 485 39.67 -0.66 3.44
N LEU A 486 39.03 -1.64 2.80
CA LEU A 486 39.69 -2.84 2.27
C LEU A 486 39.44 -3.04 0.77
N PRO A 487 40.35 -3.73 0.03
CA PRO A 487 40.08 -4.16 -1.33
C PRO A 487 38.83 -5.05 -1.41
N ARG A 488 38.01 -4.88 -2.44
CA ARG A 488 36.75 -5.63 -2.62
C ARG A 488 36.89 -7.14 -2.44
N SER A 489 37.98 -7.74 -2.92
CA SER A 489 38.25 -9.18 -2.78
C SER A 489 38.48 -9.63 -1.33
N GLU A 490 39.04 -8.77 -0.48
CA GLU A 490 39.25 -9.05 0.94
C GLU A 490 37.95 -8.87 1.73
N ILE A 491 37.12 -7.90 1.34
CA ILE A 491 35.75 -7.74 1.87
C ILE A 491 34.91 -8.98 1.54
N GLU A 492 34.94 -9.46 0.28
CA GLU A 492 34.23 -10.67 -0.15
C GLU A 492 34.72 -11.93 0.61
N GLN A 493 36.03 -12.07 0.88
CA GLN A 493 36.58 -13.18 1.69
C GLN A 493 36.19 -13.10 3.17
N ARG A 494 36.27 -11.92 3.79
CA ARG A 494 35.87 -11.72 5.18
C ARG A 494 34.38 -11.96 5.35
N LEU A 495 33.56 -11.51 4.40
CA LEU A 495 32.12 -11.73 4.39
C LEU A 495 31.79 -13.23 4.34
N VAL A 496 32.34 -13.99 3.39
CA VAL A 496 32.11 -15.45 3.30
C VAL A 496 32.53 -16.17 4.58
N THR A 497 33.65 -15.75 5.19
CA THR A 497 34.13 -16.31 6.47
C THR A 497 33.14 -16.02 7.61
N LEU A 498 32.61 -14.79 7.67
CA LEU A 498 31.67 -14.36 8.71
C LEU A 498 30.28 -14.97 8.53
N GLU A 499 29.79 -15.09 7.29
CA GLU A 499 28.53 -15.76 6.93
C GLU A 499 28.58 -17.25 7.32
N ALA A 500 29.67 -17.96 6.97
CA ALA A 500 29.87 -19.35 7.38
C ALA A 500 29.92 -19.50 8.91
N ALA A 501 30.77 -18.72 9.57
CA ALA A 501 30.90 -18.77 11.03
C ALA A 501 29.58 -18.41 11.74
N PHE A 502 28.77 -17.49 11.19
CA PHE A 502 27.46 -17.14 11.74
C PHE A 502 26.51 -18.35 11.68
N CYS A 503 26.47 -19.06 10.56
CA CYS A 503 25.59 -20.21 10.37
C CYS A 503 26.06 -21.47 11.13
N GLU A 504 27.36 -21.61 11.38
CA GLU A 504 27.95 -22.70 12.17
C GLU A 504 27.70 -22.59 13.69
N LEU A 505 27.28 -21.42 14.19
CA LEU A 505 26.86 -21.30 15.60
C LEU A 505 25.63 -22.18 15.87
N ASP A 506 25.67 -22.95 16.97
CA ASP A 506 24.56 -23.77 17.48
C ASP A 506 23.94 -23.12 18.75
N THR A 507 23.62 -21.84 18.63
CA THR A 507 22.98 -21.00 19.67
C THR A 507 21.68 -20.39 19.15
N ALA A 508 20.79 -19.93 20.03
CA ALA A 508 19.55 -19.25 19.65
C ALA A 508 19.82 -17.97 18.82
N LEU A 509 18.86 -17.54 18.00
CA LEU A 509 18.95 -16.32 17.20
C LEU A 509 18.99 -15.04 18.04
N ASP A 510 18.51 -15.08 19.29
CA ASP A 510 18.64 -13.97 20.24
C ASP A 510 19.90 -14.07 21.14
N ASP A 511 20.85 -14.96 20.84
CA ASP A 511 22.13 -15.05 21.52
C ASP A 511 23.01 -13.79 21.27
N PRO A 512 23.70 -13.25 22.30
CA PRO A 512 24.59 -12.09 22.16
C PRO A 512 25.68 -12.22 21.08
N GLU A 513 26.25 -13.41 20.87
CA GLU A 513 27.32 -13.62 19.91
C GLU A 513 26.79 -13.50 18.47
N ARG A 514 25.61 -14.07 18.18
CA ARG A 514 24.93 -13.86 16.89
C ARG A 514 24.55 -12.39 16.70
N LYS A 515 24.04 -11.72 17.75
CA LYS A 515 23.65 -10.30 17.71
C LYS A 515 24.81 -9.39 17.31
N ALA A 516 26.00 -9.59 17.88
CA ALA A 516 27.17 -8.79 17.53
C ALA A 516 27.58 -8.92 16.05
N ARG A 517 27.50 -10.14 15.49
CA ARG A 517 27.89 -10.44 14.10
C ARG A 517 26.96 -9.79 13.06
N TRP A 518 25.69 -9.52 13.38
CA TRP A 518 24.79 -8.81 12.45
C TRP A 518 25.29 -7.42 12.07
N ALA A 519 25.91 -6.68 12.98
CA ALA A 519 26.42 -5.35 12.69
C ALA A 519 27.67 -5.38 11.78
N GLU A 520 28.55 -6.38 11.95
CA GLU A 520 29.69 -6.58 11.06
C GLU A 520 29.26 -7.07 9.67
N LEU A 521 28.27 -7.98 9.59
CA LEU A 521 27.64 -8.38 8.33
C LEU A 521 27.03 -7.17 7.61
N GLY A 522 26.30 -6.30 8.32
CA GLY A 522 25.72 -5.06 7.76
C GLY A 522 26.77 -4.15 7.12
N ASN A 523 27.86 -3.90 7.83
CA ASN A 523 29.00 -3.13 7.31
C ASN A 523 29.64 -3.75 6.05
N LEU A 524 29.89 -5.07 6.05
CA LEU A 524 30.54 -5.74 4.92
C LEU A 524 29.62 -5.81 3.69
N GLN A 525 28.32 -6.07 3.85
CA GLN A 525 27.36 -6.04 2.73
C GLN A 525 27.20 -4.61 2.17
N ALA A 526 27.19 -3.58 3.03
CA ALA A 526 27.13 -2.18 2.62
C ALA A 526 28.36 -1.77 1.80
N ALA A 527 29.57 -2.16 2.22
CA ALA A 527 30.81 -1.90 1.47
C ALA A 527 30.86 -2.59 0.10
N LEU A 528 30.03 -3.62 -0.13
CA LEU A 528 29.82 -4.27 -1.42
C LEU A 528 28.62 -3.70 -2.22
N TYR A 529 28.01 -2.61 -1.78
CA TYR A 529 26.80 -2.00 -2.36
C TYR A 529 25.59 -2.96 -2.44
N ARG A 530 25.50 -3.94 -1.52
CA ARG A 530 24.40 -4.92 -1.45
C ARG A 530 23.30 -4.40 -0.52
N SER A 531 22.63 -3.32 -0.93
CA SER A 531 21.82 -2.49 -0.03
C SER A 531 20.71 -3.26 0.73
N ARG A 532 19.99 -4.19 0.07
CA ARG A 532 18.99 -5.05 0.75
C ARG A 532 19.61 -5.93 1.83
N GLU A 533 20.71 -6.62 1.52
CA GLU A 533 21.38 -7.53 2.48
C GLU A 533 21.96 -6.74 3.67
N ALA A 534 22.53 -5.56 3.42
CA ALA A 534 22.99 -4.65 4.46
C ALA A 534 21.84 -4.22 5.39
N GLY A 535 20.72 -3.74 4.83
CA GLY A 535 19.54 -3.33 5.58
C GLY A 535 18.94 -4.47 6.42
N LEU A 536 18.88 -5.69 5.88
CA LEU A 536 18.41 -6.89 6.59
C LEU A 536 19.30 -7.30 7.77
N CYS A 537 20.59 -6.95 7.72
CA CYS A 537 21.54 -7.17 8.81
C CYS A 537 21.43 -6.03 9.85
N TRP A 538 21.33 -4.77 9.42
CA TRP A 538 21.15 -3.62 10.32
C TRP A 538 19.83 -3.69 11.11
N SER A 539 18.72 -4.04 10.47
CA SER A 539 17.42 -4.16 11.14
C SER A 539 17.40 -5.30 12.18
N ARG A 540 18.25 -6.33 12.00
CA ARG A 540 18.49 -7.40 12.99
C ARG A 540 19.44 -6.99 14.10
N ALA A 541 20.51 -6.24 13.80
CA ALA A 541 21.41 -5.68 14.81
C ALA A 541 20.68 -4.73 15.78
N LEU A 542 19.68 -3.98 15.28
CA LEU A 542 18.80 -3.09 16.07
C LEU A 542 17.55 -3.81 16.64
N TRP A 543 17.44 -5.14 16.53
CA TRP A 543 16.19 -5.85 16.84
C TRP A 543 15.95 -6.09 18.33
N GLU A 544 16.97 -6.22 19.16
CA GLU A 544 16.82 -6.46 20.60
C GLU A 544 17.64 -5.46 21.41
N ALA A 545 17.35 -5.30 22.70
CA ALA A 545 18.06 -4.35 23.56
C ALA A 545 19.59 -4.61 23.56
N PRO A 546 20.42 -3.55 23.68
CA PRO A 546 21.87 -3.69 23.60
C PRO A 546 22.37 -4.56 24.75
N THR A 547 23.21 -5.54 24.41
CA THR A 547 23.85 -6.43 25.40
C THR A 547 25.12 -5.75 25.94
N PRO A 548 25.53 -5.95 27.21
CA PRO A 548 26.76 -5.37 27.73
C PRO A 548 27.98 -5.69 26.83
N GLY A 549 28.69 -4.65 26.40
CA GLY A 549 29.82 -4.75 25.47
C GLY A 549 29.48 -4.65 23.97
N ALA A 550 28.21 -4.68 23.58
CA ALA A 550 27.80 -4.41 22.20
C ALA A 550 27.82 -2.90 21.87
N PRO A 551 27.94 -2.50 20.58
CA PRO A 551 27.79 -1.10 20.18
C PRO A 551 26.43 -0.53 20.57
N ALA A 552 26.40 0.75 20.97
CA ALA A 552 25.16 1.43 21.30
C ALA A 552 24.22 1.50 20.09
N HIS A 553 22.91 1.36 20.32
CA HIS A 553 21.89 1.42 19.26
C HIS A 553 21.94 2.72 18.45
N LEU A 554 22.31 3.83 19.09
CA LEU A 554 22.48 5.11 18.43
C LEU A 554 23.59 5.06 17.36
N SER A 555 24.72 4.44 17.70
CA SER A 555 25.85 4.24 16.77
C SER A 555 25.49 3.28 15.64
N LEU A 556 24.77 2.19 15.93
CA LEU A 556 24.29 1.25 14.91
C LEU A 556 23.30 1.92 13.92
N ALA A 557 22.38 2.75 14.42
CA ALA A 557 21.45 3.48 13.58
C ALA A 557 22.14 4.57 12.73
N ARG A 558 23.16 5.25 13.27
CA ARG A 558 24.04 6.15 12.51
C ARG A 558 24.71 5.41 11.35
N LEU A 559 25.38 4.29 11.63
CA LEU A 559 26.10 3.52 10.60
C LEU A 559 25.16 3.00 9.51
N TRP A 560 23.92 2.63 9.86
CA TRP A 560 22.90 2.28 8.88
C TRP A 560 22.55 3.47 7.97
N VAL A 561 22.26 4.65 8.55
CA VAL A 561 21.98 5.89 7.82
C VAL A 561 23.13 6.29 6.89
N GLU A 562 24.37 6.23 7.38
CA GLU A 562 25.58 6.51 6.58
C GLU A 562 25.74 5.53 5.42
N SER A 563 25.47 4.24 5.66
CA SER A 563 25.55 3.21 4.62
C SER A 563 24.52 3.41 3.51
N GLU A 564 23.25 3.69 3.83
CA GLU A 564 22.20 3.92 2.83
C GLU A 564 22.44 5.25 2.09
N SER A 565 22.90 6.30 2.79
CA SER A 565 23.28 7.59 2.19
C SER A 565 24.39 7.41 1.14
N ALA A 566 25.47 6.69 1.49
CA ALA A 566 26.59 6.42 0.61
C ALA A 566 26.19 5.56 -0.60
N MET A 567 25.31 4.57 -0.43
CA MET A 567 24.80 3.74 -1.52
C MET A 567 23.83 4.46 -2.46
N LEU A 568 23.09 5.48 -1.97
CA LEU A 568 22.21 6.35 -2.78
C LEU A 568 22.93 7.58 -3.36
N GLY A 569 24.15 7.88 -2.93
CA GLY A 569 24.89 9.07 -3.35
C GLY A 569 24.43 10.37 -2.66
N TYR A 570 23.74 10.28 -1.52
CA TYR A 570 23.45 11.43 -0.67
C TYR A 570 24.69 11.81 0.16
N PRO A 571 24.94 13.12 0.42
CA PRO A 571 26.11 13.57 1.17
C PRO A 571 25.97 13.36 2.69
N GLY A 572 24.79 13.01 3.20
CA GLY A 572 24.46 12.89 4.62
C GLY A 572 23.00 12.50 4.84
N GLY A 573 22.68 12.07 6.06
CA GLY A 573 21.39 11.44 6.40
C GLY A 573 20.20 12.39 6.29
N GLY A 574 20.37 13.64 6.73
CA GLY A 574 19.30 14.64 6.73
C GLY A 574 18.76 14.99 5.33
N HIS A 575 19.50 14.69 4.27
CA HIS A 575 19.05 14.84 2.88
C HIS A 575 18.04 13.76 2.45
N MET A 576 18.07 12.58 3.08
CA MET A 576 17.18 11.46 2.76
C MET A 576 15.72 11.76 3.12
N LEU A 577 15.45 12.70 4.05
CA LEU A 577 14.08 13.16 4.33
C LEU A 577 13.35 13.72 3.10
N GLY A 578 14.07 14.19 2.08
CA GLY A 578 13.49 14.62 0.81
C GLY A 578 12.86 13.49 -0.02
N ILE A 579 13.14 12.21 0.29
CA ILE A 579 12.54 11.05 -0.36
C ILE A 579 11.01 11.03 -0.20
N VAL A 580 10.48 11.65 0.87
CA VAL A 580 9.04 11.76 1.13
C VAL A 580 8.26 12.55 0.06
N ASP A 581 8.97 13.34 -0.77
CA ASP A 581 8.41 14.13 -1.88
C ASP A 581 8.64 13.52 -3.28
N VAL A 582 9.26 12.34 -3.36
CA VAL A 582 9.53 11.65 -4.63
C VAL A 582 8.23 11.06 -5.19
N VAL A 583 8.06 11.16 -6.50
CA VAL A 583 6.88 10.63 -7.21
C VAL A 583 6.88 9.10 -7.18
N GLU A 584 5.70 8.50 -7.02
CA GLU A 584 5.55 7.04 -6.83
C GLU A 584 6.19 6.17 -7.94
N SER A 585 6.29 6.68 -9.18
CA SER A 585 6.97 5.98 -10.28
C SER A 585 8.48 5.85 -10.12
N ASP A 586 9.08 6.69 -9.28
CA ASP A 586 10.52 6.87 -9.14
C ASP A 586 11.01 6.39 -7.77
N LEU A 587 10.10 5.92 -6.89
CA LEU A 587 10.41 5.31 -5.60
C LEU A 587 10.83 3.85 -5.76
N ASP A 588 11.92 3.46 -5.10
CA ASP A 588 12.33 2.07 -4.94
C ASP A 588 12.44 1.64 -3.46
N GLU A 589 12.68 0.35 -3.24
CA GLU A 589 12.85 -0.24 -1.90
C GLU A 589 14.00 0.40 -1.11
N GLN A 590 15.12 0.71 -1.76
CA GLN A 590 16.29 1.28 -1.10
C GLN A 590 16.01 2.69 -0.60
N MET A 591 15.32 3.52 -1.40
CA MET A 591 14.89 4.86 -0.98
C MET A 591 13.94 4.80 0.24
N VAL A 592 12.96 3.89 0.22
CA VAL A 592 12.02 3.71 1.34
C VAL A 592 12.75 3.19 2.59
N ARG A 593 13.74 2.31 2.45
CA ARG A 593 14.56 1.77 3.54
C ARG A 593 15.54 2.80 4.12
N ALA A 594 16.15 3.62 3.27
CA ALA A 594 16.98 4.75 3.69
C ALA A 594 16.20 5.74 4.55
N LEU A 595 14.97 6.09 4.14
CA LEU A 595 14.08 6.94 4.94
C LEU A 595 13.66 6.27 6.26
N ALA A 596 13.52 4.94 6.28
CA ALA A 596 13.22 4.19 7.50
C ALA A 596 14.41 4.23 8.50
N ALA A 597 15.65 4.10 8.00
CA ALA A 597 16.86 4.23 8.81
C ALA A 597 16.97 5.61 9.47
N GLU A 598 16.74 6.69 8.69
CA GLU A 598 16.79 8.08 9.18
C GLU A 598 15.78 8.33 10.31
N VAL A 599 14.57 7.80 10.17
CA VAL A 599 13.50 7.87 11.17
C VAL A 599 13.86 7.12 12.46
N VAL A 600 14.48 5.94 12.35
CA VAL A 600 14.95 5.15 13.50
C VAL A 600 16.10 5.87 14.22
N TYR A 601 17.04 6.44 13.47
CA TYR A 601 18.14 7.24 14.01
C TYR A 601 17.63 8.48 14.75
N ALA A 602 16.65 9.20 14.19
CA ALA A 602 16.02 10.35 14.85
C ALA A 602 15.31 10.01 16.17
N GLU A 603 14.60 8.88 16.28
CA GLU A 603 13.98 8.45 17.55
C GLU A 603 15.01 8.08 18.61
N LEU A 604 16.04 7.33 18.22
CA LEU A 604 17.11 6.92 19.12
C LEU A 604 17.89 8.15 19.60
N TYR A 605 18.19 9.10 18.72
CA TYR A 605 18.83 10.37 19.10
C TYR A 605 17.94 11.17 20.06
N ALA A 606 16.63 11.26 19.80
CA ALA A 606 15.67 11.96 20.66
C ALA A 606 15.54 11.34 22.07
N ARG A 607 15.88 10.06 22.24
CA ARG A 607 15.87 9.35 23.54
C ARG A 607 17.24 9.16 24.19
N ALA A 608 18.32 9.33 23.44
CA ALA A 608 19.69 9.22 23.95
C ALA A 608 19.95 10.21 25.09
N SER A 609 20.75 9.77 26.06
CA SER A 609 21.24 10.62 27.15
C SER A 609 22.16 11.73 26.63
N GLU A 610 22.34 12.80 27.40
CA GLU A 610 23.28 13.88 27.06
C GLU A 610 24.72 13.37 26.91
N ALA A 611 25.09 12.32 27.64
CA ALA A 611 26.41 11.68 27.52
C ALA A 611 26.57 10.94 26.18
N GLU A 612 25.56 10.20 25.73
CA GLU A 612 25.56 9.52 24.42
C GLU A 612 25.55 10.53 23.25
N ARG A 613 24.71 11.57 23.32
CA ARG A 613 24.71 12.66 22.33
C ARG A 613 26.05 13.38 22.29
N GLY A 614 26.58 13.76 23.45
CA GLY A 614 27.87 14.44 23.53
C GLY A 614 29.05 13.56 23.11
N ALA A 615 28.96 12.23 23.20
CA ALA A 615 29.93 11.32 22.59
C ALA A 615 29.84 11.35 21.05
N LEU A 616 28.63 11.29 20.50
CA LEU A 616 28.37 11.34 19.06
C LEU A 616 28.77 12.67 18.41
N GLU A 617 28.44 13.80 19.05
CA GLU A 617 28.85 15.13 18.61
C GLU A 617 30.38 15.29 18.63
N ARG A 618 31.08 14.66 19.60
CA ARG A 618 32.55 14.64 19.69
C ARG A 618 33.22 13.77 18.63
N SER A 619 32.55 12.75 18.10
CA SER A 619 33.07 11.95 16.97
C SER A 619 32.91 12.68 15.62
N GLY A 620 32.30 13.87 15.59
CA GLY A 620 32.05 14.64 14.37
C GLY A 620 30.91 14.07 13.51
N ALA A 621 30.08 13.19 14.08
CA ALA A 621 28.94 12.59 13.39
C ALA A 621 27.84 13.62 13.07
N GLU A 622 27.11 13.40 11.97
CA GLU A 622 25.98 14.24 11.61
C GLU A 622 24.80 14.01 12.58
N VAL A 623 24.33 15.10 13.19
CA VAL A 623 23.17 15.10 14.09
C VAL A 623 21.88 15.05 13.25
N PRO A 624 20.94 14.12 13.52
CA PRO A 624 19.72 14.01 12.73
C PRO A 624 18.85 15.26 12.93
N PRO A 625 18.27 15.83 11.85
CA PRO A 625 17.45 17.03 11.96
C PRO A 625 16.18 16.77 12.78
N PRO A 626 15.74 17.73 13.62
CA PRO A 626 14.55 17.54 14.45
C PRO A 626 13.28 17.43 13.59
N LEU A 627 12.58 16.30 13.70
CA LEU A 627 11.36 16.02 12.94
C LEU A 627 10.17 16.79 13.53
N GLY A 628 9.83 17.92 12.91
CA GLY A 628 8.65 18.71 13.25
C GLY A 628 7.33 17.98 12.91
N ALA A 629 6.22 18.40 13.55
CA ALA A 629 4.91 17.76 13.44
C ALA A 629 4.40 17.57 12.00
N GLU A 630 4.65 18.54 11.10
CA GLU A 630 4.29 18.42 9.67
C GLU A 630 5.05 17.29 8.98
N MET A 631 6.36 17.18 9.24
CA MET A 631 7.19 16.12 8.68
C MET A 631 6.80 14.75 9.26
N LEU A 632 6.53 14.65 10.56
CA LEU A 632 6.01 13.43 11.18
C LEU A 632 4.69 12.97 10.53
N ALA A 633 3.74 13.87 10.31
CA ALA A 633 2.49 13.55 9.62
C ALA A 633 2.68 13.11 8.15
N ARG A 634 3.68 13.69 7.45
CA ARG A 634 4.05 13.28 6.09
C ARG A 634 4.70 11.89 6.08
N LEU A 635 5.63 11.62 6.99
CA LEU A 635 6.27 10.31 7.15
C LEU A 635 5.27 9.22 7.56
N GLN A 636 4.34 9.52 8.48
CA GLN A 636 3.24 8.62 8.84
C GLN A 636 2.40 8.23 7.62
N ARG A 637 2.01 9.19 6.78
CA ARG A 637 1.31 8.89 5.51
C ARG A 637 2.19 8.08 4.56
N PHE A 638 3.44 8.48 4.37
CA PHE A 638 4.39 7.81 3.49
C PHE A 638 4.56 6.32 3.82
N PHE A 639 4.87 5.95 5.07
CA PHE A 639 4.98 4.54 5.44
C PHE A 639 3.63 3.81 5.53
N THR A 640 2.51 4.53 5.61
CA THR A 640 1.18 3.90 5.47
C THR A 640 0.93 3.43 4.03
N THR A 641 1.44 4.17 3.03
CA THR A 641 1.36 3.85 1.59
C THR A 641 2.49 2.91 1.15
N HIS A 642 3.76 3.30 1.34
CA HIS A 642 4.94 2.66 0.77
C HIS A 642 5.68 1.71 1.72
N GLY A 643 5.29 1.65 3.01
CA GLY A 643 5.89 0.72 3.98
C GLY A 643 5.76 -0.76 3.59
N ALA A 644 4.84 -1.07 2.68
CA ALA A 644 4.70 -2.37 2.05
C ALA A 644 5.87 -2.75 1.10
N LEU A 645 6.93 -1.95 0.97
CA LEU A 645 8.20 -2.31 0.32
C LEU A 645 9.30 -2.79 1.30
N LEU A 646 9.20 -2.45 2.60
CA LEU A 646 10.22 -2.75 3.61
C LEU A 646 10.19 -4.20 4.10
N ASP A 647 11.31 -4.76 4.57
CA ASP A 647 11.25 -5.97 5.39
C ASP A 647 10.46 -5.73 6.69
N LEU A 648 9.88 -6.79 7.26
CA LEU A 648 8.95 -6.71 8.39
C LEU A 648 9.60 -6.10 9.64
N ARG A 649 10.91 -6.28 9.84
CA ARG A 649 11.64 -5.66 10.96
C ARG A 649 11.82 -4.17 10.73
N THR A 650 12.32 -3.76 9.56
CA THR A 650 12.48 -2.34 9.23
C THR A 650 11.15 -1.59 9.27
N LEU A 651 10.07 -2.20 8.76
CA LEU A 651 8.72 -1.64 8.86
C LEU A 651 8.31 -1.43 10.33
N TRP A 652 8.49 -2.43 11.19
CA TRP A 652 8.16 -2.30 12.61
C TRP A 652 9.02 -1.25 13.34
N LEU A 653 10.33 -1.24 13.08
CA LEU A 653 11.28 -0.27 13.65
C LEU A 653 10.88 1.17 13.28
N ALA A 654 10.66 1.45 11.99
CA ALA A 654 10.31 2.79 11.53
C ALA A 654 8.94 3.25 12.04
N ARG A 655 7.93 2.36 12.07
CA ARG A 655 6.59 2.70 12.59
C ARG A 655 6.59 2.89 14.10
N SER A 656 7.39 2.13 14.84
CA SER A 656 7.60 2.31 16.28
C SER A 656 8.36 3.58 16.61
N ALA A 657 9.37 3.93 15.82
CA ALA A 657 10.09 5.19 15.93
C ALA A 657 9.15 6.40 15.69
N LEU A 658 8.36 6.38 14.60
CA LEU A 658 7.37 7.43 14.33
C LEU A 658 6.31 7.54 15.41
N ALA A 659 5.75 6.42 15.88
CA ALA A 659 4.74 6.43 16.93
C ALA A 659 5.27 7.09 18.20
N ARG A 660 6.51 6.82 18.60
CA ARG A 660 7.14 7.43 19.79
C ARG A 660 7.46 8.91 19.58
N LEU A 661 7.99 9.29 18.41
CA LEU A 661 8.24 10.69 18.05
C LEU A 661 6.95 11.52 17.97
N ALA A 662 5.83 10.92 17.57
CA ALA A 662 4.52 11.56 17.48
C ALA A 662 3.72 11.57 18.80
N GLY A 663 4.28 11.06 19.91
CA GLY A 663 3.61 11.06 21.22
C GLY A 663 2.75 9.81 21.52
N ASP A 664 3.21 8.63 21.09
CA ASP A 664 2.57 7.31 21.25
C ASP A 664 1.32 7.08 20.37
N ASP A 665 1.49 7.15 19.05
CA ASP A 665 0.46 6.76 18.07
C ASP A 665 0.21 5.24 18.06
N ARG A 666 -0.61 4.80 19.02
CA ARG A 666 -1.02 3.39 19.18
C ARG A 666 -1.81 2.85 17.99
N LEU A 667 -2.62 3.69 17.33
CA LEU A 667 -3.44 3.23 16.20
C LEU A 667 -2.56 2.88 15.00
N ALA A 668 -1.57 3.70 14.68
CA ALA A 668 -0.58 3.41 13.66
C ALA A 668 0.21 2.13 13.96
N LEU A 669 0.51 1.86 15.24
CA LEU A 669 1.18 0.62 15.68
C LEU A 669 0.30 -0.62 15.54
N PHE A 670 -0.96 -0.59 15.99
CA PHE A 670 -1.89 -1.71 15.81
C PHE A 670 -2.10 -2.03 14.33
N GLN A 671 -2.32 -1.02 13.48
CA GLN A 671 -2.40 -1.21 12.02
C GLN A 671 -1.11 -1.80 11.43
N THR A 672 0.06 -1.48 11.98
CA THR A 672 1.34 -2.05 11.53
C THR A 672 1.49 -3.50 11.98
N ARG A 673 1.14 -3.82 13.22
CA ARG A 673 1.04 -5.21 13.72
C ARG A 673 0.17 -6.02 12.78
N ASP A 674 -1.06 -5.57 12.53
CA ASP A 674 -2.05 -6.34 11.77
C ASP A 674 -1.56 -6.65 10.35
N ARG A 675 -0.86 -5.71 9.71
CA ARG A 675 -0.19 -5.90 8.41
C ARG A 675 0.95 -6.92 8.48
N ILE A 676 1.84 -6.81 9.49
CA ILE A 676 2.95 -7.76 9.66
C ILE A 676 2.42 -9.17 9.95
N MET A 677 1.45 -9.29 10.86
CA MET A 677 0.83 -10.55 11.25
C MET A 677 -0.01 -11.19 10.12
N ALA A 678 -0.66 -10.38 9.28
CA ALA A 678 -1.25 -10.86 8.03
C ALA A 678 -0.17 -11.43 7.10
N SER A 679 0.94 -10.71 6.88
CA SER A 679 2.05 -11.21 6.07
C SER A 679 2.63 -12.52 6.62
N LEU A 680 2.85 -12.64 7.93
CA LEU A 680 3.42 -13.84 8.54
C LEU A 680 2.51 -15.07 8.38
N ARG A 681 1.20 -14.90 8.58
CA ARG A 681 0.20 -15.94 8.26
C ARG A 681 0.19 -16.39 6.80
N GLU A 682 0.61 -15.52 5.91
CA GLU A 682 0.61 -15.74 4.46
C GLU A 682 1.94 -16.35 3.99
N GLY A 683 3.00 -16.14 4.77
CA GLY A 683 4.37 -16.60 4.59
C GLY A 683 5.38 -15.43 4.67
N VAL A 684 6.60 -15.71 5.11
CA VAL A 684 7.59 -14.64 5.38
C VAL A 684 8.09 -13.94 4.11
N GLY A 685 7.87 -14.46 2.90
CA GLY A 685 8.35 -13.83 1.66
C GLY A 685 9.88 -13.76 1.63
N LEU A 686 10.51 -14.93 1.49
CA LEU A 686 11.89 -15.17 1.92
C LEU A 686 12.92 -14.21 1.30
N ALA A 687 12.79 -13.92 0.00
CA ALA A 687 13.72 -13.06 -0.73
C ALA A 687 13.72 -11.59 -0.27
N ARG A 688 12.68 -11.16 0.44
CA ARG A 688 12.53 -9.82 0.99
C ARG A 688 12.94 -9.73 2.47
N ASN A 689 12.66 -10.77 3.25
CA ASN A 689 12.78 -10.73 4.70
C ASN A 689 13.97 -11.52 5.26
N VAL A 690 14.56 -12.45 4.50
CA VAL A 690 15.62 -13.36 4.97
C VAL A 690 16.90 -13.17 4.14
N PRO A 691 18.06 -12.89 4.76
CA PRO A 691 19.33 -12.70 4.04
C PRO A 691 19.66 -13.87 3.11
N ALA A 692 20.32 -13.57 1.99
CA ALA A 692 20.65 -14.56 0.97
C ALA A 692 21.48 -15.73 1.52
N PHE A 693 22.51 -15.45 2.33
CA PHE A 693 23.40 -16.48 2.88
C PHE A 693 22.66 -17.49 3.79
N VAL A 694 21.68 -17.02 4.56
CA VAL A 694 20.82 -17.87 5.40
C VAL A 694 19.99 -18.82 4.53
N ARG A 695 19.41 -18.32 3.44
CA ARG A 695 18.58 -19.11 2.52
C ARG A 695 19.36 -20.20 1.77
N THR A 696 20.68 -20.02 1.61
CA THR A 696 21.57 -20.95 0.90
C THR A 696 22.43 -21.82 1.81
N TYR A 697 22.41 -21.62 3.14
CA TYR A 697 23.26 -22.39 4.04
C TYR A 697 22.70 -23.79 4.30
N GLY A 698 23.58 -24.79 4.34
CA GLY A 698 23.22 -26.17 4.70
C GLY A 698 22.36 -26.91 3.67
N SER A 699 22.13 -26.35 2.48
CA SER A 699 21.58 -27.12 1.37
C SER A 699 22.72 -27.93 0.74
N ASP A 700 22.66 -29.27 0.85
CA ASP A 700 23.66 -30.18 0.26
C ASP A 700 23.77 -30.06 -1.28
N GLY A 701 22.82 -29.37 -1.92
CA GLY A 701 22.91 -28.86 -3.28
C GLY A 701 23.05 -27.33 -3.30
N ASP A 702 23.89 -26.83 -4.21
CA ASP A 702 24.11 -25.40 -4.44
C ASP A 702 22.82 -24.65 -4.85
N ALA A 703 22.96 -23.39 -5.24
CA ALA A 703 22.06 -22.70 -6.19
C ALA A 703 21.75 -23.52 -7.48
N SER A 704 22.42 -24.67 -7.69
CA SER A 704 22.04 -25.71 -8.63
C SER A 704 20.66 -26.31 -8.38
N ASP A 705 20.18 -26.52 -7.14
CA ASP A 705 18.92 -27.23 -6.93
C ASP A 705 17.70 -26.34 -7.20
N LEU A 706 17.72 -25.07 -6.79
CA LEU A 706 16.76 -24.06 -7.26
C LEU A 706 16.79 -23.92 -8.79
N SER A 707 17.99 -23.94 -9.38
CA SER A 707 18.10 -23.88 -10.84
C SER A 707 17.57 -25.12 -11.54
N ARG A 708 17.76 -26.30 -10.95
CA ARG A 708 17.29 -27.60 -11.44
C ARG A 708 15.76 -27.72 -11.32
N LEU A 709 15.16 -27.21 -10.24
CA LEU A 709 13.70 -27.10 -10.11
C LEU A 709 13.13 -26.15 -11.18
N ALA A 710 13.80 -25.01 -11.42
CA ALA A 710 13.42 -24.07 -12.48
C ALA A 710 13.56 -24.65 -13.90
N ASP A 711 14.65 -25.36 -14.17
CA ASP A 711 14.89 -26.04 -15.45
C ASP A 711 13.90 -27.19 -15.66
N GLU A 712 13.51 -27.90 -14.60
CA GLU A 712 12.45 -28.92 -14.67
C GLU A 712 11.07 -28.30 -14.92
N LEU A 713 10.72 -27.19 -14.25
CA LEU A 713 9.49 -26.43 -14.54
C LEU A 713 9.41 -26.02 -16.02
N ILE A 714 10.53 -25.54 -16.58
CA ILE A 714 10.67 -25.23 -18.02
C ILE A 714 10.42 -26.47 -18.87
N ARG A 715 11.09 -27.60 -18.55
CA ARG A 715 10.99 -28.88 -19.27
C ARG A 715 9.57 -29.45 -19.26
N VAL A 716 8.92 -29.43 -18.10
CA VAL A 716 7.54 -29.92 -17.88
C VAL A 716 6.53 -29.03 -18.60
N ARG A 717 6.73 -27.72 -18.62
CA ARG A 717 5.93 -26.77 -19.43
C ARG A 717 6.05 -27.06 -20.92
N ASP A 718 7.24 -27.36 -21.42
CA ASP A 718 7.44 -27.70 -22.84
C ASP A 718 6.85 -29.10 -23.16
N GLU A 719 6.94 -30.05 -22.24
CA GLU A 719 6.31 -31.38 -22.31
C GLU A 719 4.78 -31.29 -22.35
N TYR A 720 4.17 -30.42 -21.52
CA TYR A 720 2.74 -30.11 -21.57
C TYR A 720 2.31 -29.59 -22.95
N LEU A 721 3.02 -28.59 -23.47
CA LEU A 721 2.70 -27.96 -24.76
C LEU A 721 2.87 -28.90 -25.96
N ALA A 722 3.73 -29.92 -25.84
CA ALA A 722 3.95 -30.93 -26.86
C ALA A 722 2.97 -32.13 -26.78
N THR A 723 2.36 -32.36 -25.61
CA THR A 723 1.53 -33.53 -25.34
C THR A 723 0.13 -33.37 -25.94
N LYS A 724 -0.26 -34.32 -26.80
CA LYS A 724 -1.63 -34.41 -27.33
C LYS A 724 -2.53 -35.13 -26.34
N ARG A 725 -3.66 -34.52 -26.00
CA ARG A 725 -4.61 -34.96 -24.98
C ARG A 725 -5.86 -35.59 -25.60
N THR A 726 -6.46 -36.55 -24.91
CA THR A 726 -7.83 -37.01 -25.20
C THR A 726 -8.81 -36.09 -24.47
N ARG A 727 -9.59 -35.31 -25.24
CA ARG A 727 -10.59 -34.36 -24.71
C ARG A 727 -11.97 -34.99 -24.68
N SER A 728 -12.75 -34.73 -23.63
CA SER A 728 -14.16 -35.13 -23.55
C SER A 728 -14.98 -34.48 -24.68
N THR A 729 -16.15 -35.04 -25.00
CA THR A 729 -17.04 -34.44 -26.01
C THR A 729 -17.43 -33.01 -25.64
N ILE A 730 -17.63 -32.73 -24.35
CA ILE A 730 -17.96 -31.39 -23.83
C ILE A 730 -16.74 -30.44 -23.92
N GLU A 731 -15.56 -30.86 -23.46
CA GLU A 731 -14.32 -30.08 -23.58
C GLU A 731 -14.02 -29.76 -25.06
N SER A 732 -14.21 -30.72 -25.97
CA SER A 732 -13.91 -30.57 -27.40
C SER A 732 -14.75 -29.49 -28.12
N THR A 733 -15.85 -29.01 -27.53
CA THR A 733 -16.66 -27.92 -28.09
C THR A 733 -16.10 -26.53 -27.86
N HIS A 734 -15.06 -26.39 -27.04
CA HIS A 734 -14.45 -25.10 -26.67
C HIS A 734 -12.97 -25.01 -27.09
N PRO A 735 -12.42 -23.79 -27.24
CA PRO A 735 -11.03 -23.59 -27.66
C PRO A 735 -10.03 -24.06 -26.58
N GLU A 736 -9.11 -24.95 -26.97
CA GLU A 736 -8.06 -25.51 -26.10
C GLU A 736 -7.04 -24.44 -25.64
N GLU A 737 -6.91 -23.38 -26.44
CA GLU A 737 -6.09 -22.19 -26.19
C GLU A 737 -6.43 -21.49 -24.87
N LEU A 738 -7.69 -21.56 -24.40
CA LEU A 738 -8.12 -20.96 -23.15
C LEU A 738 -7.54 -21.72 -21.94
N THR A 739 -7.67 -23.04 -21.93
CA THR A 739 -7.04 -23.90 -20.91
C THR A 739 -5.51 -23.73 -20.92
N HIS A 740 -4.91 -23.65 -22.12
CA HIS A 740 -3.47 -23.38 -22.27
C HIS A 740 -3.05 -22.04 -21.65
N ALA A 741 -3.88 -20.99 -21.75
CA ALA A 741 -3.59 -19.70 -21.13
C ALA A 741 -3.50 -19.81 -19.60
N TYR A 742 -4.45 -20.49 -18.95
CA TYR A 742 -4.43 -20.68 -17.49
C TYR A 742 -3.26 -21.54 -17.02
N VAL A 743 -2.93 -22.61 -17.74
CA VAL A 743 -1.72 -23.42 -17.42
C VAL A 743 -0.45 -22.58 -17.53
N ARG A 744 -0.34 -21.68 -18.53
CA ARG A 744 0.79 -20.74 -18.61
C ARG A 744 0.82 -19.73 -17.47
N LEU A 745 -0.32 -19.29 -16.94
CA LEU A 745 -0.36 -18.43 -15.73
C LEU A 745 0.14 -19.17 -14.48
N VAL A 746 -0.22 -20.45 -14.34
CA VAL A 746 0.30 -21.32 -13.27
C VAL A 746 1.82 -21.50 -13.40
N PHE A 747 2.34 -21.77 -14.60
CA PHE A 747 3.79 -21.81 -14.83
C PHE A 747 4.48 -20.46 -14.62
N ALA A 748 3.86 -19.34 -15.00
CA ALA A 748 4.39 -18.00 -14.76
C ALA A 748 4.57 -17.74 -13.25
N TRP A 749 3.60 -18.16 -12.44
CA TRP A 749 3.68 -18.08 -10.98
C TRP A 749 4.80 -18.97 -10.43
N GLY A 750 4.86 -20.24 -10.86
CA GLY A 750 5.90 -21.16 -10.42
C GLY A 750 7.31 -20.67 -10.76
N LEU A 751 7.51 -20.18 -11.98
CA LEU A 751 8.77 -19.59 -12.45
C LEU A 751 9.15 -18.31 -11.69
N ALA A 752 8.18 -17.51 -11.26
CA ALA A 752 8.44 -16.35 -10.41
C ALA A 752 8.95 -16.80 -9.03
N ARG A 753 8.30 -17.79 -8.41
CA ARG A 753 8.66 -18.32 -7.08
C ARG A 753 10.05 -18.95 -7.02
N VAL A 754 10.49 -19.64 -8.09
CA VAL A 754 11.87 -20.18 -8.20
C VAL A 754 12.91 -19.17 -8.73
N GLY A 755 12.57 -17.88 -8.79
CA GLY A 755 13.52 -16.82 -9.15
C GLY A 755 13.90 -16.77 -10.63
N ARG A 756 12.95 -17.02 -11.56
CA ARG A 756 13.12 -16.85 -13.02
C ARG A 756 12.22 -15.74 -13.58
N PRO A 757 12.46 -14.46 -13.21
CA PRO A 757 11.54 -13.36 -13.51
C PRO A 757 11.31 -13.10 -15.00
N GLN A 758 12.32 -13.30 -15.84
CA GLN A 758 12.19 -13.15 -17.30
C GLN A 758 11.30 -14.24 -17.91
N ALA A 759 11.46 -15.49 -17.47
CA ALA A 759 10.64 -16.61 -17.95
C ALA A 759 9.18 -16.49 -17.46
N ALA A 760 8.98 -16.08 -16.20
CA ALA A 760 7.66 -15.79 -15.66
C ALA A 760 6.91 -14.72 -16.46
N ARG A 761 7.57 -13.59 -16.77
CA ARG A 761 7.00 -12.54 -17.62
C ARG A 761 6.69 -13.02 -19.04
N ALA A 762 7.57 -13.84 -19.63
CA ALA A 762 7.33 -14.41 -20.96
C ALA A 762 6.11 -15.36 -21.00
N GLU A 763 5.89 -16.15 -19.95
CA GLU A 763 4.69 -17.00 -19.83
C GLU A 763 3.41 -16.19 -19.57
N LEU A 764 3.48 -15.13 -18.76
CA LEU A 764 2.38 -14.18 -18.57
C LEU A 764 1.99 -13.47 -19.89
N ASP A 765 2.97 -13.02 -20.67
CA ASP A 765 2.76 -12.44 -22.01
C ASP A 765 2.13 -13.45 -22.98
N ALA A 766 2.57 -14.71 -22.92
CA ALA A 766 2.03 -15.78 -23.75
C ALA A 766 0.58 -16.13 -23.39
N ALA A 767 0.25 -16.19 -22.09
CA ALA A 767 -1.13 -16.35 -21.61
C ALA A 767 -2.03 -15.18 -22.04
N THR A 768 -1.53 -13.94 -21.92
CA THR A 768 -2.23 -12.72 -22.34
C THR A 768 -2.59 -12.77 -23.84
N LYS A 769 -1.66 -13.22 -24.69
CA LYS A 769 -1.88 -13.37 -26.14
C LYS A 769 -2.92 -14.45 -26.48
N LEU A 770 -3.01 -15.53 -25.71
CA LEU A 770 -3.98 -16.61 -25.91
C LEU A 770 -5.42 -16.19 -25.51
N LEU A 771 -5.56 -15.41 -24.43
CA LEU A 771 -6.85 -14.86 -24.01
C LEU A 771 -7.33 -13.76 -24.99
N GLY A 772 -6.40 -12.92 -25.46
CA GLY A 772 -6.62 -11.93 -26.51
C GLY A 772 -7.65 -10.87 -26.14
N ASP A 773 -8.57 -10.56 -27.06
CA ASP A 773 -9.65 -9.57 -26.86
C ASP A 773 -10.54 -9.85 -25.61
N ARG A 774 -10.51 -11.06 -25.03
CA ARG A 774 -11.36 -11.43 -23.88
C ARG A 774 -10.99 -10.72 -22.58
N VAL A 775 -9.73 -10.27 -22.46
CA VAL A 775 -9.18 -9.54 -21.30
C VAL A 775 -8.74 -8.12 -21.66
N GLY A 776 -9.25 -7.57 -22.77
CA GLY A 776 -8.82 -6.31 -23.36
C GLY A 776 -9.35 -5.04 -22.67
N ASP A 777 -8.81 -3.89 -23.06
CA ASP A 777 -9.20 -2.55 -22.56
C ASP A 777 -10.71 -2.28 -22.73
N GLU A 778 -11.35 -1.70 -21.70
CA GLU A 778 -12.81 -1.50 -21.57
C GLU A 778 -13.45 -0.72 -22.75
N ARG A 779 -12.63 -0.10 -23.59
CA ARG A 779 -13.03 0.62 -24.81
C ARG A 779 -13.55 -0.28 -25.93
N ARG A 780 -13.31 -1.60 -25.88
CA ARG A 780 -13.80 -2.60 -26.86
C ARG A 780 -14.81 -3.59 -26.26
N LYS A 781 -15.87 -3.07 -25.61
CA LYS A 781 -16.90 -3.84 -24.87
C LYS A 781 -17.56 -5.03 -25.58
N SER A 782 -17.47 -5.20 -26.91
CA SER A 782 -18.20 -6.24 -27.64
C SER A 782 -17.58 -7.64 -27.58
N ARG A 783 -16.42 -7.83 -26.92
CA ARG A 783 -15.74 -9.14 -26.80
C ARG A 783 -15.09 -9.45 -25.46
N ASN A 784 -15.12 -8.53 -24.49
CA ASN A 784 -14.60 -8.81 -23.16
C ASN A 784 -15.46 -9.87 -22.46
N ASP A 785 -14.80 -10.84 -21.86
CA ASP A 785 -15.43 -11.85 -21.01
C ASP A 785 -15.15 -11.50 -19.55
N PRO A 786 -16.17 -11.24 -18.72
CA PRO A 786 -15.97 -10.81 -17.34
C PRO A 786 -15.20 -11.84 -16.51
N LEU A 787 -15.47 -13.13 -16.70
CA LEU A 787 -14.84 -14.22 -15.95
C LEU A 787 -13.38 -14.39 -16.34
N HIS A 788 -13.05 -14.33 -17.64
CA HIS A 788 -11.66 -14.32 -18.07
C HIS A 788 -10.92 -13.07 -17.55
N THR A 789 -11.57 -11.90 -17.55
CA THR A 789 -11.01 -10.65 -17.02
C THR A 789 -10.67 -10.77 -15.53
N ALA A 790 -11.62 -11.23 -14.70
CA ALA A 790 -11.41 -11.40 -13.26
C ALA A 790 -10.36 -12.47 -12.93
N ALA A 791 -10.43 -13.63 -13.57
CA ALA A 791 -9.49 -14.72 -13.32
C ALA A 791 -8.06 -14.38 -13.79
N PHE A 792 -7.92 -13.70 -14.93
CA PHE A 792 -6.62 -13.22 -15.39
C PHE A 792 -6.05 -12.14 -14.47
N ALA A 793 -6.87 -11.20 -13.98
CA ALA A 793 -6.42 -10.18 -13.04
C ALA A 793 -5.89 -10.80 -11.73
N ALA A 794 -6.58 -11.81 -11.19
CA ALA A 794 -6.15 -12.52 -9.98
C ALA A 794 -4.83 -13.29 -10.21
N TYR A 795 -4.72 -14.06 -11.30
CA TYR A 795 -3.46 -14.74 -11.65
C TYR A 795 -2.31 -13.77 -11.90
N ARG A 796 -2.53 -12.67 -12.63
CA ARG A 796 -1.51 -11.65 -12.88
C ARG A 796 -0.98 -11.07 -11.57
N ALA A 797 -1.89 -10.68 -10.66
CA ALA A 797 -1.51 -10.19 -9.34
C ALA A 797 -0.73 -11.24 -8.53
N ARG A 798 -1.08 -12.53 -8.60
CA ARG A 798 -0.30 -13.61 -7.98
C ARG A 798 1.11 -13.76 -8.57
N VAL A 799 1.26 -13.60 -9.89
CA VAL A 799 2.58 -13.60 -10.56
C VAL A 799 3.39 -12.37 -10.16
N GLU A 800 2.79 -11.18 -10.13
CA GLU A 800 3.41 -9.93 -9.69
C GLU A 800 3.89 -10.02 -8.23
N GLN A 801 3.02 -10.47 -7.32
CA GLN A 801 3.37 -10.77 -5.92
C GLN A 801 4.55 -11.76 -5.81
N ALA A 802 4.53 -12.86 -6.57
CA ALA A 802 5.61 -13.83 -6.57
C ALA A 802 6.94 -13.25 -7.11
N LEU A 803 6.90 -12.34 -8.08
CA LEU A 803 8.07 -11.63 -8.62
C LEU A 803 8.65 -10.62 -7.61
N GLU A 804 7.80 -10.02 -6.79
CA GLU A 804 8.17 -9.13 -5.68
C GLU A 804 8.69 -9.90 -4.45
N GLY A 805 8.63 -11.24 -4.48
CA GLY A 805 9.02 -12.10 -3.36
C GLY A 805 8.01 -12.10 -2.21
N LEU A 806 6.76 -11.66 -2.46
CA LEU A 806 5.67 -11.72 -1.49
C LEU A 806 5.19 -13.17 -1.28
N PRO A 807 4.62 -13.46 -0.09
CA PRO A 807 4.02 -14.76 0.17
C PRO A 807 2.91 -15.17 -0.81
N PRO A 808 2.69 -16.48 -1.03
CA PRO A 808 1.55 -16.97 -1.81
C PRO A 808 0.20 -16.47 -1.29
N GLY A 809 0.08 -16.24 0.03
CA GLY A 809 -1.15 -15.77 0.66
C GLY A 809 -1.44 -14.27 0.54
N ALA A 810 -0.49 -13.46 0.08
CA ALA A 810 -0.54 -11.99 0.12
C ALA A 810 -1.90 -11.40 -0.33
N PRO A 811 -2.48 -10.38 0.32
CA PRO A 811 -3.81 -9.88 -0.04
C PRO A 811 -3.84 -9.34 -1.47
N LEU A 812 -4.84 -9.77 -2.24
CA LEU A 812 -5.09 -9.23 -3.58
C LEU A 812 -5.70 -7.82 -3.48
N SER A 813 -5.31 -6.92 -4.38
CA SER A 813 -5.76 -5.52 -4.34
C SER A 813 -7.28 -5.38 -4.49
N ALA A 814 -7.87 -4.60 -3.57
CA ALA A 814 -9.26 -4.16 -3.59
C ALA A 814 -9.44 -2.75 -4.19
N ALA A 815 -8.39 -2.17 -4.78
CA ALA A 815 -8.51 -0.91 -5.51
C ALA A 815 -9.46 -1.03 -6.72
N PRO A 816 -10.11 0.06 -7.16
CA PRO A 816 -10.95 0.05 -8.37
C PRO A 816 -10.17 -0.45 -9.60
N GLY A 817 -10.71 -1.44 -10.30
CA GLY A 817 -10.05 -2.15 -11.40
C GLY A 817 -9.07 -3.26 -10.97
N GLY A 818 -8.91 -3.49 -9.66
CA GLY A 818 -8.10 -4.57 -9.10
C GLY A 818 -8.79 -5.94 -9.12
N PRO A 819 -8.08 -7.03 -8.74
CA PRO A 819 -8.61 -8.39 -8.82
C PRO A 819 -9.89 -8.62 -7.99
N ILE A 820 -10.01 -8.01 -6.80
CA ILE A 820 -11.20 -8.17 -5.96
C ILE A 820 -12.40 -7.44 -6.55
N ASP A 821 -12.25 -6.20 -7.02
CA ASP A 821 -13.32 -5.47 -7.73
C ASP A 821 -13.76 -6.23 -9.00
N ALA A 822 -12.82 -6.75 -9.78
CA ALA A 822 -13.14 -7.59 -10.94
C ALA A 822 -13.93 -8.86 -10.56
N ARG A 823 -13.64 -9.48 -9.40
CA ARG A 823 -14.40 -10.61 -8.84
C ARG A 823 -15.81 -10.20 -8.40
N GLU A 824 -15.97 -9.07 -7.71
CA GLU A 824 -17.29 -8.63 -7.22
C GLU A 824 -18.23 -8.14 -8.34
N ARG A 825 -17.69 -7.77 -9.50
CA ARG A 825 -18.49 -7.50 -10.72
C ARG A 825 -19.09 -8.76 -11.36
N LEU A 826 -18.63 -9.96 -10.99
CA LEU A 826 -19.19 -11.22 -11.52
C LEU A 826 -20.54 -11.53 -10.87
N THR A 827 -21.49 -11.99 -11.67
CA THR A 827 -22.82 -12.41 -11.18
C THR A 827 -23.22 -13.76 -11.75
N GLY A 828 -24.17 -14.43 -11.08
CA GLY A 828 -24.73 -15.70 -11.54
C GLY A 828 -23.67 -16.78 -11.82
N ILE A 829 -23.84 -17.51 -12.91
CA ILE A 829 -23.02 -18.68 -13.23
C ILE A 829 -21.53 -18.36 -13.42
N ASP A 830 -21.19 -17.13 -13.81
CA ASP A 830 -19.80 -16.73 -14.01
C ASP A 830 -19.09 -16.50 -12.68
N ARG A 831 -19.79 -15.98 -11.67
CA ARG A 831 -19.27 -15.95 -10.29
C ARG A 831 -19.06 -17.37 -9.75
N PHE A 832 -20.03 -18.27 -9.95
CA PHE A 832 -19.88 -19.68 -9.54
C PHE A 832 -18.68 -20.37 -10.19
N LYS A 833 -18.48 -20.19 -11.51
CA LYS A 833 -17.33 -20.77 -12.22
C LYS A 833 -15.99 -20.19 -11.72
N TYR A 834 -15.92 -18.88 -11.47
CA TYR A 834 -14.76 -18.23 -10.87
C TYR A 834 -14.47 -18.77 -9.45
N ASP A 835 -15.48 -18.82 -8.57
CA ASP A 835 -15.32 -19.30 -7.21
C ASP A 835 -14.94 -20.79 -7.19
N ARG A 836 -15.37 -21.58 -8.18
CA ARG A 836 -14.90 -22.96 -8.40
C ARG A 836 -13.44 -23.07 -8.82
N LEU A 837 -12.94 -22.14 -9.63
CA LEU A 837 -11.51 -22.06 -9.94
C LEU A 837 -10.70 -21.67 -8.69
N VAL A 838 -11.18 -20.73 -7.88
CA VAL A 838 -10.53 -20.31 -6.63
C VAL A 838 -10.53 -21.42 -5.57
N GLN A 839 -11.66 -22.08 -5.33
CA GLN A 839 -11.79 -23.20 -4.39
C GLN A 839 -10.74 -24.31 -4.64
N LEU A 840 -10.35 -24.50 -5.90
CA LEU A 840 -9.50 -25.58 -6.34
C LEU A 840 -8.05 -25.17 -6.62
N SER A 841 -7.77 -23.87 -6.73
CA SER A 841 -6.44 -23.31 -6.99
C SER A 841 -5.80 -22.78 -5.71
N ARG A 842 -4.76 -23.46 -5.22
CA ARG A 842 -3.86 -22.99 -4.16
C ARG A 842 -3.02 -21.79 -4.60
N VAL A 843 -2.85 -21.56 -5.91
CA VAL A 843 -2.22 -20.33 -6.44
C VAL A 843 -3.15 -19.13 -6.25
N LEU A 844 -4.45 -19.25 -6.54
CA LEU A 844 -5.39 -18.14 -6.34
C LEU A 844 -5.78 -17.95 -4.86
N ASP A 845 -6.13 -19.01 -4.15
CA ASP A 845 -6.37 -19.02 -2.71
C ASP A 845 -5.62 -20.17 -2.03
N PRO A 846 -4.45 -19.91 -1.42
CA PRO A 846 -3.71 -20.91 -0.67
C PRO A 846 -4.46 -21.49 0.52
N ARG A 847 -5.41 -20.75 1.11
CA ARG A 847 -6.13 -21.17 2.33
C ARG A 847 -7.26 -22.16 1.98
N GLN A 848 -7.99 -21.89 0.89
CA GLN A 848 -9.18 -22.63 0.43
C GLN A 848 -10.38 -22.51 1.38
N ASP A 849 -10.67 -21.29 1.84
CA ASP A 849 -11.88 -20.99 2.63
C ASP A 849 -13.10 -20.64 1.74
N VAL A 850 -13.00 -20.87 0.43
CA VAL A 850 -14.09 -20.69 -0.54
C VAL A 850 -14.77 -22.02 -0.84
N ASP A 851 -15.91 -22.28 -0.21
CA ASP A 851 -16.87 -23.24 -0.76
C ASP A 851 -17.81 -22.54 -1.76
N ALA A 852 -17.64 -22.84 -3.05
CA ALA A 852 -18.44 -22.25 -4.12
C ALA A 852 -19.89 -22.76 -4.15
N PHE A 853 -20.20 -23.93 -3.58
CA PHE A 853 -21.58 -24.43 -3.45
C PHE A 853 -22.28 -23.84 -2.23
N GLU A 854 -21.60 -23.70 -1.10
CA GLU A 854 -22.19 -23.06 0.09
C GLU A 854 -22.53 -21.60 -0.21
N LYS A 855 -21.60 -20.82 -0.77
CA LYS A 855 -21.81 -19.42 -1.17
C LYS A 855 -22.84 -19.25 -2.30
N TRP A 856 -23.03 -20.26 -3.14
CA TRP A 856 -24.11 -20.27 -4.14
C TRP A 856 -25.48 -20.54 -3.52
N SER A 857 -25.54 -21.36 -2.48
CA SER A 857 -26.77 -21.84 -1.83
C SER A 857 -27.27 -20.90 -0.73
N HIS A 858 -26.36 -20.19 -0.05
CA HIS A 858 -26.65 -19.31 1.09
C HIS A 858 -26.22 -17.87 0.79
N LYS A 859 -27.02 -17.14 0.03
CA LYS A 859 -26.74 -15.74 -0.33
C LYS A 859 -27.02 -14.71 0.77
N ASP A 860 -27.81 -15.07 1.78
CA ASP A 860 -28.46 -14.09 2.66
C ASP A 860 -28.05 -14.18 4.15
N ASP A 861 -27.17 -15.11 4.53
CA ASP A 861 -26.72 -15.30 5.93
C ASP A 861 -25.19 -15.13 6.08
N GLU A 862 -24.72 -13.90 6.26
CA GLU A 862 -23.40 -13.61 6.87
C GLU A 862 -23.58 -13.20 8.35
N PRO A 863 -23.67 -14.16 9.30
CA PRO A 863 -23.94 -13.86 10.71
C PRO A 863 -22.84 -13.05 11.42
N PHE A 864 -21.72 -12.79 10.75
CA PHE A 864 -20.53 -12.11 11.29
C PHE A 864 -20.16 -10.81 10.58
N ALA A 865 -21.00 -10.29 9.66
CA ALA A 865 -20.78 -8.99 9.02
C ALA A 865 -20.56 -7.85 10.05
N GLY A 866 -21.21 -7.93 11.22
CA GLY A 866 -21.00 -7.00 12.34
C GLY A 866 -19.63 -7.08 13.01
N LEU A 867 -18.92 -8.22 12.96
CA LEU A 867 -17.54 -8.33 13.50
C LEU A 867 -16.53 -7.60 12.60
N ALA A 868 -16.69 -7.70 11.28
CA ALA A 868 -15.82 -7.04 10.31
C ALA A 868 -15.89 -5.50 10.35
N LEU A 869 -16.98 -4.94 10.91
CA LEU A 869 -17.20 -3.49 11.03
C LEU A 869 -16.64 -2.89 12.35
N LEU A 870 -16.19 -3.72 13.31
CA LEU A 870 -15.70 -3.25 14.61
C LEU A 870 -14.19 -3.04 14.61
N THR A 871 -13.76 -1.78 14.57
CA THR A 871 -12.35 -1.39 14.62
C THR A 871 -11.79 -1.20 16.05
N GLN A 872 -12.64 -1.28 17.09
CA GLN A 872 -12.24 -1.08 18.49
C GLN A 872 -12.04 -2.43 19.21
N PRO A 873 -10.83 -2.74 19.73
CA PRO A 873 -10.54 -4.02 20.36
C PRO A 873 -11.45 -4.39 21.53
N ASP A 874 -11.80 -3.44 22.42
CA ASP A 874 -12.66 -3.71 23.57
C ASP A 874 -14.12 -4.03 23.18
N ALA A 875 -14.60 -3.40 22.10
CA ALA A 875 -15.93 -3.67 21.55
C ALA A 875 -15.98 -5.05 20.89
N LEU A 876 -14.94 -5.41 20.14
CA LEU A 876 -14.76 -6.73 19.53
C LEU A 876 -14.64 -7.82 20.61
N ALA A 877 -13.83 -7.59 21.64
CA ALA A 877 -13.65 -8.47 22.79
C ALA A 877 -14.96 -8.67 23.57
N SER A 878 -15.70 -7.59 23.82
CA SER A 878 -17.01 -7.66 24.48
C SER A 878 -18.08 -8.39 23.64
N LEU A 879 -18.01 -8.29 22.31
CA LEU A 879 -18.89 -9.05 21.42
C LEU A 879 -18.50 -10.53 21.42
N PHE A 880 -17.21 -10.85 21.38
CA PHE A 880 -16.68 -12.21 21.49
C PHE A 880 -17.19 -12.93 22.75
N ASP A 881 -17.13 -12.26 23.91
CA ASP A 881 -17.63 -12.82 25.19
C ASP A 881 -19.13 -13.11 25.14
N ARG A 882 -19.92 -12.18 24.57
CA ARG A 882 -21.37 -12.38 24.41
C ARG A 882 -21.69 -13.55 23.50
N THR A 883 -20.95 -13.71 22.40
CA THR A 883 -21.15 -14.83 21.47
C THR A 883 -20.74 -16.16 22.10
N LEU A 884 -19.59 -16.25 22.78
CA LEU A 884 -19.20 -17.44 23.56
C LEU A 884 -20.23 -17.79 24.65
N ALA A 885 -20.76 -16.79 25.36
CA ALA A 885 -21.80 -17.02 26.36
C ALA A 885 -23.09 -17.60 25.72
N ALA A 886 -23.51 -17.05 24.57
CA ALA A 886 -24.69 -17.51 23.85
C ALA A 886 -24.52 -18.94 23.27
N MET A 887 -23.31 -19.33 22.87
CA MET A 887 -23.00 -20.67 22.35
C MET A 887 -23.35 -21.81 23.32
N SER A 888 -23.32 -21.56 24.63
CA SER A 888 -23.55 -22.58 25.66
C SER A 888 -24.95 -23.23 25.56
N SER A 889 -25.94 -22.52 25.02
CA SER A 889 -27.31 -23.01 24.82
C SER A 889 -27.60 -23.49 23.39
N GLN A 890 -26.63 -23.39 22.47
CA GLN A 890 -26.77 -23.82 21.08
C GLN A 890 -26.49 -25.32 20.89
N ASP A 891 -27.02 -25.86 19.79
CA ASP A 891 -26.70 -27.17 19.25
C ASP A 891 -25.18 -27.33 18.95
N PRO A 892 -24.57 -28.52 19.16
CA PRO A 892 -23.13 -28.74 18.96
C PRO A 892 -22.60 -28.45 17.54
N GLU A 893 -23.36 -28.73 16.47
CA GLU A 893 -22.91 -28.49 15.10
C GLU A 893 -22.88 -26.99 14.78
N ARG A 894 -23.96 -26.30 15.16
CA ARG A 894 -24.05 -24.84 15.05
C ARG A 894 -22.96 -24.16 15.86
N ARG A 895 -22.76 -24.59 17.11
CA ARG A 895 -21.72 -24.10 18.00
C ARG A 895 -20.33 -24.24 17.38
N ALA A 896 -20.01 -25.40 16.81
CA ALA A 896 -18.71 -25.65 16.19
C ALA A 896 -18.46 -24.76 14.97
N ARG A 897 -19.49 -24.50 14.16
CA ARG A 897 -19.42 -23.58 13.01
C ARG A 897 -19.20 -22.14 13.44
N GLU A 898 -20.00 -21.64 14.39
CA GLU A 898 -19.86 -20.28 14.91
C GLU A 898 -18.53 -20.10 15.66
N LEU A 899 -18.04 -21.12 16.38
CA LEU A 899 -16.73 -21.09 17.05
C LEU A 899 -15.56 -21.05 16.06
N GLY A 900 -15.65 -21.79 14.95
CA GLY A 900 -14.64 -21.76 13.89
C GLY A 900 -14.44 -20.35 13.34
N ALA A 901 -15.54 -19.67 13.01
CA ALA A 901 -15.54 -18.27 12.58
C ALA A 901 -15.04 -17.31 13.68
N LEU A 902 -15.45 -17.50 14.94
CA LEU A 902 -14.95 -16.66 16.05
C LEU A 902 -13.42 -16.74 16.18
N LEU A 903 -12.83 -17.93 16.13
CA LEU A 903 -11.37 -18.10 16.30
C LEU A 903 -10.56 -17.28 15.30
N GLU A 904 -11.06 -17.07 14.07
CA GLU A 904 -10.41 -16.25 13.03
C GLU A 904 -10.32 -14.75 13.42
N TYR A 905 -11.22 -14.25 14.27
CA TYR A 905 -11.19 -12.88 14.79
C TYR A 905 -10.32 -12.70 16.04
N LEU A 906 -9.86 -13.78 16.70
CA LEU A 906 -9.05 -13.63 17.91
C LEU A 906 -7.74 -12.87 17.62
N GLU A 907 -7.12 -13.09 16.47
CA GLU A 907 -5.85 -12.46 16.09
C GLU A 907 -5.90 -10.92 16.01
N ALA A 908 -7.07 -10.36 15.76
CA ALA A 908 -7.27 -8.90 15.76
C ALA A 908 -7.20 -8.32 17.18
N LEU A 909 -7.45 -9.13 18.22
CA LEU A 909 -7.35 -8.72 19.61
C LEU A 909 -5.88 -8.70 20.09
N PRO A 910 -5.49 -7.71 20.91
CA PRO A 910 -4.21 -7.75 21.61
C PRO A 910 -4.17 -8.92 22.60
N GLU A 911 -2.98 -9.47 22.85
CA GLU A 911 -2.77 -10.66 23.69
C GLU A 911 -3.53 -10.64 25.04
N PRO A 912 -3.55 -9.55 25.84
CA PRO A 912 -4.26 -9.54 27.13
C PRO A 912 -5.79 -9.74 27.00
N LEU A 913 -6.36 -9.44 25.83
CA LEU A 913 -7.75 -9.70 25.52
C LEU A 913 -7.94 -11.06 24.83
N ALA A 914 -7.02 -11.46 23.95
CA ALA A 914 -7.14 -12.70 23.20
C ALA A 914 -6.91 -13.96 24.05
N VAL A 915 -5.89 -13.98 24.90
CA VAL A 915 -5.46 -15.18 25.65
C VAL A 915 -6.57 -15.76 26.56
N PRO A 916 -7.25 -14.97 27.42
CA PRO A 916 -8.34 -15.51 28.26
C PRO A 916 -9.53 -16.06 27.44
N ARG A 917 -9.75 -15.49 26.25
CA ARG A 917 -10.82 -15.88 25.33
C ARG A 917 -10.47 -17.14 24.55
N LEU A 918 -9.21 -17.30 24.14
CA LEU A 918 -8.69 -18.55 23.57
C LEU A 918 -8.75 -19.69 24.59
N GLN A 919 -8.36 -19.44 25.84
CA GLN A 919 -8.49 -20.43 26.92
C GLN A 919 -9.96 -20.84 27.16
N THR A 920 -10.88 -19.88 27.20
CA THR A 920 -12.32 -20.17 27.30
C THR A 920 -12.83 -20.94 26.08
N ALA A 921 -12.35 -20.60 24.88
CA ALA A 921 -12.70 -21.28 23.63
C ALA A 921 -12.20 -22.74 23.59
N LEU A 922 -11.02 -23.04 24.13
CA LEU A 922 -10.45 -24.40 24.18
C LEU A 922 -11.39 -25.41 24.87
N GLY A 923 -12.08 -25.01 25.93
CA GLY A 923 -13.11 -25.84 26.56
C GLY A 923 -14.27 -26.21 25.62
N PHE A 924 -14.69 -25.28 24.75
CA PHE A 924 -15.68 -25.58 23.71
C PHE A 924 -15.10 -26.43 22.58
N VAL A 925 -13.85 -26.18 22.15
CA VAL A 925 -13.15 -26.98 21.14
C VAL A 925 -13.05 -28.45 21.56
N ALA A 926 -12.67 -28.73 22.81
CA ALA A 926 -12.61 -30.09 23.34
C ALA A 926 -13.98 -30.81 23.31
N SER A 927 -15.08 -30.05 23.46
CA SER A 927 -16.46 -30.58 23.42
C SER A 927 -17.08 -30.67 22.02
N ALA A 928 -16.38 -30.23 20.97
CA ALA A 928 -16.94 -30.12 19.62
C ALA A 928 -17.22 -31.51 18.98
N PRO A 929 -18.18 -31.60 18.05
CA PRO A 929 -18.39 -32.80 17.23
C PRO A 929 -17.11 -33.22 16.51
N LEU A 930 -16.90 -34.54 16.37
CA LEU A 930 -15.65 -35.11 15.86
C LEU A 930 -15.27 -34.59 14.46
N ASP A 931 -16.27 -34.29 13.63
CA ASP A 931 -16.09 -33.78 12.26
C ASP A 931 -15.51 -32.36 12.22
N ALA A 932 -15.79 -31.52 13.23
CA ALA A 932 -15.27 -30.16 13.33
C ALA A 932 -14.02 -30.06 14.23
N ARG A 933 -13.83 -31.03 15.14
CA ARG A 933 -12.79 -31.01 16.18
C ARG A 933 -11.36 -30.86 15.62
N PRO A 934 -10.95 -31.52 14.52
CA PRO A 934 -9.63 -31.31 13.93
C PRO A 934 -9.39 -29.87 13.46
N LYS A 935 -10.33 -29.28 12.71
CA LYS A 935 -10.20 -27.88 12.22
C LYS A 935 -10.08 -26.91 13.41
N LEU A 936 -10.89 -27.12 14.45
CA LEU A 936 -10.89 -26.28 15.65
C LEU A 936 -9.62 -26.42 16.50
N LEU A 937 -9.16 -27.65 16.78
CA LEU A 937 -7.92 -27.90 17.53
C LEU A 937 -6.70 -27.37 16.77
N ARG A 938 -6.65 -27.55 15.45
CA ARG A 938 -5.62 -26.97 14.59
C ARG A 938 -5.61 -25.45 14.71
N ASN A 939 -6.76 -24.79 14.53
CA ASN A 939 -6.85 -23.33 14.64
C ASN A 939 -6.44 -22.85 16.04
N ALA A 940 -6.85 -23.54 17.12
CA ALA A 940 -6.48 -23.19 18.49
C ALA A 940 -4.97 -23.38 18.78
N LEU A 941 -4.34 -24.46 18.30
CA LEU A 941 -2.89 -24.67 18.39
C LEU A 941 -2.10 -23.60 17.62
N LEU A 942 -2.55 -23.24 16.42
CA LEU A 942 -1.93 -22.16 15.63
C LEU A 942 -2.07 -20.81 16.33
N LEU A 943 -3.22 -20.52 16.95
CA LEU A 943 -3.43 -19.30 17.75
C LEU A 943 -2.60 -19.28 19.05
N ALA A 944 -2.46 -20.41 19.74
CA ALA A 944 -1.60 -20.53 20.92
C ALA A 944 -0.12 -20.32 20.53
N GLY A 945 0.30 -20.84 19.38
CA GLY A 945 1.59 -20.55 18.75
C GLY A 945 1.77 -19.10 18.31
N TYR A 946 0.71 -18.45 17.80
CA TYR A 946 0.72 -17.04 17.40
C TYR A 946 0.96 -16.12 18.59
N TYR A 947 0.26 -16.36 19.70
CA TYR A 947 0.44 -15.63 20.97
C TYR A 947 1.65 -16.09 21.81
N ASP A 948 2.40 -17.09 21.35
CA ASP A 948 3.58 -17.62 22.03
C ASP A 948 3.30 -18.15 23.46
N ARG A 949 2.15 -18.82 23.62
CA ARG A 949 1.65 -19.31 24.91
C ARG A 949 1.81 -20.82 25.04
N ALA A 950 2.98 -21.24 25.52
CA ALA A 950 3.29 -22.65 25.81
C ALA A 950 2.23 -23.32 26.69
N ASP A 951 1.67 -22.60 27.67
CA ASP A 951 0.59 -23.09 28.53
C ASP A 951 -0.72 -23.38 27.78
N LEU A 952 -1.06 -22.59 26.76
CA LEU A 952 -2.21 -22.86 25.89
C LEU A 952 -1.91 -23.93 24.84
N ILE A 953 -0.65 -24.10 24.44
CA ILE A 953 -0.23 -25.22 23.58
C ILE A 953 -0.36 -26.53 24.35
N ASP A 954 0.10 -26.59 25.61
CA ASP A 954 -0.08 -27.73 26.50
C ASP A 954 -1.56 -28.05 26.73
N GLU A 955 -2.41 -27.05 26.98
CA GLU A 955 -3.86 -27.22 27.15
C GLU A 955 -4.53 -27.76 25.88
N ALA A 956 -4.16 -27.24 24.70
CA ALA A 956 -4.65 -27.73 23.41
C ALA A 956 -4.13 -29.14 23.06
N LEU A 957 -2.88 -29.47 23.43
CA LEU A 957 -2.32 -30.82 23.30
C LEU A 957 -2.98 -31.82 24.26
N ALA A 958 -3.38 -31.39 25.46
CA ALA A 958 -4.16 -32.22 26.38
C ALA A 958 -5.58 -32.49 25.83
N ALA A 959 -6.22 -31.48 25.23
CA ALA A 959 -7.49 -31.66 24.52
C ALA A 959 -7.36 -32.56 23.28
N LEU A 960 -6.24 -32.49 22.56
CA LEU A 960 -5.93 -33.41 21.46
C LEU A 960 -5.74 -34.84 21.97
N ALA A 961 -4.98 -35.03 23.04
CA ALA A 961 -4.71 -36.34 23.65
C ALA A 961 -5.98 -37.02 24.19
N SER A 962 -6.99 -36.27 24.64
CA SER A 962 -8.28 -36.84 25.05
C SER A 962 -9.10 -37.37 23.87
N SER A 963 -8.88 -36.82 22.66
CA SER A 963 -9.56 -37.21 21.41
C SER A 963 -8.74 -38.15 20.52
N ASP A 964 -7.46 -38.38 20.84
CA ASP A 964 -6.48 -39.10 20.03
C ASP A 964 -6.97 -40.48 19.56
N ALA A 965 -7.63 -41.26 20.43
CA ALA A 965 -8.18 -42.57 20.05
C ALA A 965 -9.33 -42.46 19.04
N GLU A 966 -10.30 -41.55 19.25
CA GLU A 966 -11.44 -41.34 18.35
C GLU A 966 -11.00 -40.83 16.98
N LEU A 967 -10.07 -39.86 16.98
CA LEU A 967 -9.51 -39.26 15.78
C LEU A 967 -8.67 -40.27 14.97
N THR A 968 -7.83 -41.05 15.64
CA THR A 968 -7.02 -42.11 15.03
C THR A 968 -7.87 -43.22 14.40
N GLU A 969 -9.07 -43.49 14.91
CA GLU A 969 -9.95 -44.54 14.39
C GLU A 969 -10.94 -44.04 13.31
N GLN A 970 -11.52 -42.85 13.47
CA GLN A 970 -12.64 -42.38 12.64
C GLN A 970 -12.28 -41.24 11.67
N ARG A 971 -11.21 -40.49 11.93
CA ARG A 971 -10.80 -39.28 11.18
C ARG A 971 -9.27 -39.23 10.95
N PRO A 972 -8.63 -40.31 10.46
CA PRO A 972 -7.16 -40.38 10.40
C PRO A 972 -6.55 -39.38 9.42
N ALA A 973 -7.24 -39.04 8.33
CA ALA A 973 -6.78 -38.06 7.34
C ALA A 973 -6.77 -36.64 7.92
N GLU A 974 -7.88 -36.22 8.53
CA GLU A 974 -8.04 -34.90 9.16
C GLU A 974 -7.14 -34.75 10.39
N TYR A 975 -6.90 -35.85 11.13
CA TYR A 975 -5.94 -35.85 12.24
C TYR A 975 -4.49 -35.74 11.77
N ALA A 976 -4.12 -36.47 10.71
CA ALA A 976 -2.80 -36.33 10.10
C ALA A 976 -2.57 -34.92 9.56
N GLU A 977 -3.58 -34.29 8.92
CA GLU A 977 -3.51 -32.91 8.44
C GLU A 977 -3.28 -31.92 9.61
N LEU A 978 -4.01 -32.08 10.72
CA LEU A 978 -3.83 -31.27 11.95
C LEU A 978 -2.37 -31.33 12.42
N LEU A 979 -1.83 -32.53 12.65
CA LEU A 979 -0.48 -32.72 13.15
C LEU A 979 0.56 -32.11 12.19
N THR A 980 0.34 -32.27 10.89
CA THR A 980 1.24 -31.82 9.80
C THR A 980 1.23 -30.31 9.59
N ARG A 981 0.10 -29.64 9.85
CA ARG A 981 -0.01 -28.18 9.81
C ARG A 981 0.47 -27.51 11.10
N CYS A 982 0.26 -28.14 12.25
CA CYS A 982 0.75 -27.64 13.54
C CYS A 982 2.24 -27.95 13.78
N ALA A 983 2.88 -28.75 12.92
CA ALA A 983 4.27 -29.17 13.08
C ALA A 983 5.24 -28.01 13.40
N PRO A 984 5.33 -26.90 12.65
CA PRO A 984 6.25 -25.80 12.97
C PRO A 984 6.05 -25.22 14.38
N VAL A 985 4.79 -25.02 14.79
CA VAL A 985 4.45 -24.52 16.14
C VAL A 985 4.89 -25.51 17.22
N LEU A 986 4.66 -26.81 17.01
CA LEU A 986 5.04 -27.84 17.97
C LEU A 986 6.57 -28.00 18.07
N ARG A 987 7.29 -27.91 16.95
CA ARG A 987 8.76 -27.94 16.92
C ARG A 987 9.36 -26.80 17.73
N ARG A 988 8.93 -25.57 17.43
CA ARG A 988 9.38 -24.34 18.10
C ARG A 988 9.21 -24.38 19.62
N ASN A 989 8.15 -25.03 20.09
CA ASN A 989 7.85 -25.18 21.51
C ASN A 989 8.43 -26.47 22.14
N ASN A 990 9.41 -27.12 21.48
CA ASN A 990 10.11 -28.33 21.94
C ASN A 990 9.25 -29.61 22.04
N HIS A 991 8.09 -29.67 21.37
CA HIS A 991 7.23 -30.86 21.30
C HIS A 991 7.57 -31.81 20.12
N GLU A 992 8.78 -31.71 19.52
CA GLU A 992 9.23 -32.54 18.39
C GLU A 992 9.05 -34.05 18.67
N ALA A 993 9.46 -34.50 19.86
CA ALA A 993 9.34 -35.90 20.28
C ALA A 993 7.88 -36.36 20.45
N GLN A 994 7.00 -35.47 20.95
CA GLN A 994 5.58 -35.77 21.12
C GLN A 994 4.87 -35.85 19.77
N LEU A 995 5.16 -34.93 18.85
CA LEU A 995 4.66 -34.97 17.47
C LEU A 995 5.12 -36.24 16.75
N GLY A 996 6.41 -36.59 16.85
CA GLY A 996 6.95 -37.83 16.28
C GLY A 996 6.29 -39.10 16.82
N ALA A 997 5.96 -39.14 18.12
CA ALA A 997 5.24 -40.24 18.73
C ALA A 997 3.79 -40.36 18.22
N LEU A 998 3.06 -39.24 18.11
CA LEU A 998 1.70 -39.21 17.57
C LEU A 998 1.65 -39.64 16.10
N LEU A 999 2.57 -39.12 15.26
CA LEU A 999 2.70 -39.52 13.86
C LEU A 999 3.03 -41.00 13.71
N THR A 1000 3.93 -41.54 14.54
CA THR A 1000 4.28 -42.99 14.53
C THR A 1000 3.09 -43.86 14.93
N LYS A 1001 2.29 -43.44 15.92
CA LYS A 1001 1.08 -44.16 16.34
C LYS A 1001 0.02 -44.15 15.24
N LEU A 1002 -0.17 -43.00 14.58
CA LEU A 1002 -1.14 -42.87 13.48
C LEU A 1002 -0.72 -43.69 12.26
N GLU A 1003 0.57 -43.68 11.90
CA GLU A 1003 1.16 -44.52 10.85
C GLU A 1003 0.89 -46.01 11.09
N GLN A 1004 1.06 -46.49 12.33
CA GLN A 1004 0.76 -47.87 12.71
C GLN A 1004 -0.73 -48.23 12.63
N ARG A 1005 -1.65 -47.26 12.82
CA ARG A 1005 -3.10 -47.50 12.73
C ARG A 1005 -3.60 -47.53 11.29
N VAL A 1006 -3.11 -46.60 10.47
CA VAL A 1006 -3.44 -46.47 9.05
C VAL A 1006 -2.86 -47.65 8.27
N GLY A 1007 -1.61 -48.03 8.55
CA GLY A 1007 -0.93 -49.14 7.88
C GLY A 1007 -0.94 -48.97 6.36
N ASP A 1008 -1.12 -50.09 5.66
CA ASP A 1008 -1.19 -50.14 4.18
C ASP A 1008 -2.63 -49.95 3.65
N ASP A 1009 -3.46 -49.12 4.31
CA ASP A 1009 -4.81 -48.81 3.82
C ASP A 1009 -4.75 -48.09 2.45
N LEU A 1010 -5.38 -48.69 1.45
CA LEU A 1010 -5.42 -48.23 0.07
C LEU A 1010 -6.68 -47.40 -0.24
N GLU A 1011 -7.62 -47.26 0.70
CA GLU A 1011 -8.73 -46.32 0.53
C GLU A 1011 -8.24 -44.87 0.54
N LEU A 1012 -8.99 -43.97 -0.10
CA LEU A 1012 -8.62 -42.55 -0.24
C LEU A 1012 -8.28 -41.89 1.10
N ALA A 1013 -9.01 -42.19 2.17
CA ALA A 1013 -8.77 -41.63 3.49
C ALA A 1013 -7.43 -42.12 4.08
N GLY A 1014 -7.12 -43.42 3.96
CA GLY A 1014 -5.84 -44.00 4.39
C GLY A 1014 -4.65 -43.42 3.62
N VAL A 1015 -4.75 -43.36 2.29
CA VAL A 1015 -3.72 -42.79 1.42
C VAL A 1015 -3.49 -41.29 1.67
N VAL A 1016 -4.55 -40.50 1.87
CA VAL A 1016 -4.42 -39.08 2.27
C VAL A 1016 -3.78 -38.95 3.65
N ALA A 1017 -4.14 -39.81 4.61
CA ALA A 1017 -3.49 -39.85 5.92
C ALA A 1017 -1.99 -40.18 5.79
N GLN A 1018 -1.61 -41.16 4.97
CA GLN A 1018 -0.20 -41.49 4.69
C GLN A 1018 0.58 -40.30 4.11
N LEU A 1019 0.00 -39.56 3.14
CA LEU A 1019 0.62 -38.37 2.56
C LEU A 1019 0.87 -37.29 3.60
N HIS A 1020 -0.12 -37.01 4.46
CA HIS A 1020 0.04 -36.06 5.56
C HIS A 1020 1.07 -36.56 6.58
N ILE A 1021 0.99 -37.80 7.05
CA ILE A 1021 1.96 -38.39 8.00
C ILE A 1021 3.39 -38.27 7.47
N ALA A 1022 3.60 -38.59 6.19
CA ALA A 1022 4.91 -38.47 5.55
C ALA A 1022 5.38 -37.02 5.45
N ALA A 1023 4.47 -36.06 5.18
CA ALA A 1023 4.77 -34.63 5.19
C ALA A 1023 5.03 -34.07 6.61
N GLY A 1024 4.41 -34.64 7.65
CA GLY A 1024 4.71 -34.35 9.05
C GLY A 1024 6.07 -34.88 9.48
N PHE A 1025 6.43 -36.10 9.08
CA PHE A 1025 7.79 -36.64 9.27
C PHE A 1025 8.84 -35.89 8.45
N ALA A 1026 8.51 -35.38 7.26
CA ALA A 1026 9.40 -34.53 6.49
C ALA A 1026 9.72 -33.21 7.22
N ALA A 1027 8.73 -32.61 7.89
CA ALA A 1027 8.93 -31.48 8.80
C ALA A 1027 9.72 -31.85 10.08
N LEU A 1028 9.92 -33.14 10.38
CA LEU A 1028 10.83 -33.65 11.41
C LEU A 1028 12.15 -34.19 10.83
N GLY A 1029 12.56 -33.71 9.65
CA GLY A 1029 13.83 -34.09 9.00
C GLY A 1029 13.87 -35.48 8.37
N GLN A 1030 12.72 -36.14 8.14
CA GLN A 1030 12.63 -37.46 7.51
C GLN A 1030 11.92 -37.44 6.12
N PRO A 1031 12.35 -36.61 5.14
CA PRO A 1031 11.66 -36.46 3.85
C PRO A 1031 11.63 -37.74 3.01
N ALA A 1032 12.50 -38.71 3.30
CA ALA A 1032 12.53 -40.01 2.62
C ALA A 1032 11.17 -40.74 2.63
N ARG A 1033 10.35 -40.57 3.68
CA ARG A 1033 9.04 -41.22 3.81
C ARG A 1033 8.03 -40.79 2.74
N VAL A 1034 8.15 -39.57 2.22
CA VAL A 1034 7.22 -39.01 1.21
C VAL A 1034 7.17 -39.88 -0.05
N GLN A 1035 8.30 -40.49 -0.44
CA GLN A 1035 8.34 -41.34 -1.63
C GLN A 1035 7.43 -42.58 -1.55
N THR A 1036 7.26 -43.14 -0.35
CA THR A 1036 6.41 -44.34 -0.16
C THR A 1036 4.93 -43.95 -0.22
N ALA A 1037 4.53 -42.90 0.50
CA ALA A 1037 3.17 -42.36 0.46
C ALA A 1037 2.81 -41.85 -0.95
N PHE A 1038 3.75 -41.21 -1.66
CA PHE A 1038 3.57 -40.80 -3.05
C PHE A 1038 3.30 -42.00 -3.97
N ALA A 1039 4.02 -43.12 -3.80
CA ALA A 1039 3.83 -44.30 -4.64
C ALA A 1039 2.44 -44.93 -4.46
N ALA A 1040 1.94 -45.00 -3.22
CA ALA A 1040 0.57 -45.44 -2.93
C ALA A 1040 -0.47 -44.48 -3.55
N ALA A 1041 -0.28 -43.17 -3.37
CA ALA A 1041 -1.18 -42.15 -3.91
C ALA A 1041 -1.20 -42.12 -5.45
N HIS A 1042 -0.05 -42.25 -6.10
CA HIS A 1042 0.04 -42.30 -7.56
C HIS A 1042 -0.63 -43.55 -8.13
N ALA A 1043 -0.54 -44.69 -7.44
CA ALA A 1043 -1.23 -45.92 -7.82
C ALA A 1043 -2.76 -45.82 -7.70
N LEU A 1044 -3.29 -45.01 -6.77
CA LEU A 1044 -4.73 -44.81 -6.56
C LEU A 1044 -5.35 -43.80 -7.56
N LEU A 1045 -4.57 -42.86 -8.10
CA LEU A 1045 -5.08 -41.83 -9.05
C LEU A 1045 -5.91 -42.39 -10.22
N PRO A 1046 -5.54 -43.47 -10.93
CA PRO A 1046 -6.34 -44.02 -12.03
C PRO A 1046 -7.71 -44.54 -11.61
N GLU A 1047 -7.83 -45.10 -10.40
CA GLU A 1047 -9.09 -45.63 -9.88
C GLU A 1047 -10.08 -44.49 -9.55
N LEU A 1048 -9.56 -43.35 -9.10
CA LEU A 1048 -10.34 -42.17 -8.76
C LEU A 1048 -10.71 -41.30 -9.98
N ALA A 1049 -10.17 -41.56 -11.18
CA ALA A 1049 -10.44 -40.77 -12.37
C ALA A 1049 -11.94 -40.66 -12.73
N ALA A 1050 -12.76 -41.64 -12.32
CA ALA A 1050 -14.21 -41.63 -12.49
C ALA A 1050 -14.97 -40.72 -11.48
N VAL A 1051 -14.31 -40.25 -10.41
CA VAL A 1051 -14.88 -39.41 -9.34
C VAL A 1051 -14.05 -38.13 -9.21
N PRO A 1052 -14.34 -37.08 -10.01
CA PRO A 1052 -13.47 -35.91 -10.15
C PRO A 1052 -13.09 -35.25 -8.82
N THR A 1053 -14.02 -35.09 -7.88
CA THR A 1053 -13.74 -34.48 -6.57
C THR A 1053 -12.67 -35.22 -5.79
N ASN A 1054 -12.70 -36.56 -5.79
CA ASN A 1054 -11.74 -37.39 -5.06
C ASN A 1054 -10.36 -37.35 -5.72
N TYR A 1055 -10.32 -37.43 -7.05
CA TYR A 1055 -9.09 -37.29 -7.84
C TYR A 1055 -8.41 -35.92 -7.60
N GLN A 1056 -9.20 -34.85 -7.58
CA GLN A 1056 -8.75 -33.49 -7.33
C GLN A 1056 -8.22 -33.29 -5.90
N THR A 1057 -8.90 -33.86 -4.89
CA THR A 1057 -8.40 -33.88 -3.51
C THR A 1057 -7.06 -34.61 -3.42
N LEU A 1058 -6.93 -35.79 -4.03
CA LEU A 1058 -5.69 -36.57 -3.95
C LEU A 1058 -4.52 -35.87 -4.66
N LEU A 1059 -4.72 -35.26 -5.84
CA LEU A 1059 -3.70 -34.46 -6.51
C LEU A 1059 -3.18 -33.31 -5.65
N ARG A 1060 -4.08 -32.65 -4.91
CA ARG A 1060 -3.74 -31.54 -4.01
C ARG A 1060 -2.84 -32.01 -2.86
N GLU A 1061 -3.18 -33.12 -2.21
CA GLU A 1061 -2.36 -33.64 -1.10
C GLU A 1061 -1.04 -34.27 -1.57
N ILE A 1062 -1.02 -34.86 -2.77
CA ILE A 1062 0.24 -35.26 -3.42
C ILE A 1062 1.17 -34.06 -3.59
N ALA A 1063 0.65 -32.93 -4.09
CA ALA A 1063 1.46 -31.72 -4.28
C ALA A 1063 2.05 -31.18 -2.97
N VAL A 1064 1.24 -31.15 -1.89
CA VAL A 1064 1.65 -30.73 -0.54
C VAL A 1064 2.67 -31.67 0.10
N ALA A 1065 2.56 -32.99 -0.16
CA ALA A 1065 3.55 -33.95 0.32
C ALA A 1065 4.88 -33.80 -0.44
N LEU A 1066 4.83 -33.76 -1.79
CA LEU A 1066 6.01 -33.57 -2.64
C LEU A 1066 6.71 -32.23 -2.37
N SER A 1067 5.96 -31.16 -2.09
CA SER A 1067 6.50 -29.83 -1.79
C SER A 1067 7.33 -29.78 -0.51
N ARG A 1068 7.26 -30.81 0.34
CA ARG A 1068 8.07 -30.99 1.58
C ARG A 1068 9.12 -32.11 1.47
N SER A 1069 9.25 -32.73 0.30
CA SER A 1069 10.20 -33.81 0.04
C SER A 1069 11.62 -33.29 -0.26
N THR A 1070 12.48 -34.11 -0.86
CA THR A 1070 13.75 -33.63 -1.45
C THR A 1070 13.53 -33.14 -2.88
N PRO A 1071 14.33 -32.18 -3.41
CA PRO A 1071 14.23 -31.73 -4.81
C PRO A 1071 14.26 -32.87 -5.84
N GLY A 1072 15.03 -33.94 -5.57
CA GLY A 1072 15.06 -35.14 -6.42
C GLY A 1072 13.74 -35.92 -6.43
N GLN A 1073 13.08 -36.07 -5.27
CA GLN A 1073 11.78 -36.72 -5.16
C GLN A 1073 10.66 -35.88 -5.76
N ALA A 1074 10.67 -34.56 -5.51
CA ALA A 1074 9.78 -33.59 -6.13
C ALA A 1074 9.81 -33.67 -7.67
N ILE A 1075 11.01 -33.65 -8.27
CA ILE A 1075 11.21 -33.79 -9.72
C ILE A 1075 10.69 -35.14 -10.23
N ALA A 1076 10.94 -36.24 -9.51
CA ALA A 1076 10.44 -37.56 -9.90
C ALA A 1076 8.89 -37.64 -9.82
N GLY A 1077 8.29 -37.09 -8.76
CA GLY A 1077 6.84 -37.06 -8.57
C GLY A 1077 6.13 -36.19 -9.60
N ALA A 1078 6.66 -34.99 -9.89
CA ALA A 1078 6.16 -34.10 -10.92
C ALA A 1078 6.14 -34.79 -12.31
N ARG A 1079 7.19 -35.55 -12.65
CA ARG A 1079 7.24 -36.35 -13.89
C ARG A 1079 6.21 -37.48 -13.90
N ALA A 1080 6.06 -38.20 -12.81
CA ALA A 1080 5.05 -39.27 -12.71
C ALA A 1080 3.61 -38.73 -12.78
N LEU A 1081 3.35 -37.52 -12.27
CA LEU A 1081 2.07 -36.82 -12.46
C LEU A 1081 1.84 -36.42 -13.93
N MET A 1082 2.87 -35.97 -14.65
CA MET A 1082 2.78 -35.63 -16.08
C MET A 1082 2.34 -36.81 -16.95
N GLU A 1083 2.64 -38.05 -16.57
CA GLU A 1083 2.15 -39.25 -17.26
C GLU A 1083 0.61 -39.34 -17.33
N ARG A 1084 -0.12 -38.66 -16.42
CA ARG A 1084 -1.59 -38.64 -16.42
C ARG A 1084 -2.18 -37.60 -17.38
N LEU A 1085 -1.37 -36.67 -17.89
CA LEU A 1085 -1.82 -35.58 -18.77
C LEU A 1085 -2.57 -36.03 -20.04
N PRO A 1086 -2.17 -37.12 -20.76
CA PRO A 1086 -2.87 -37.54 -21.98
C PRO A 1086 -4.33 -37.93 -21.74
N GLU A 1087 -4.63 -38.52 -20.58
CA GLU A 1087 -5.94 -39.06 -20.20
C GLU A 1087 -6.79 -38.07 -19.39
N THR A 1088 -6.18 -37.00 -18.87
CA THR A 1088 -6.86 -36.01 -18.01
C THR A 1088 -7.90 -35.21 -18.81
N THR A 1089 -9.17 -35.34 -18.48
CA THR A 1089 -10.25 -34.51 -19.03
C THR A 1089 -11.36 -34.41 -18.00
N ASP A 1090 -12.27 -33.46 -18.16
CA ASP A 1090 -13.48 -33.41 -17.34
C ASP A 1090 -14.72 -33.06 -18.18
N SER A 1091 -15.88 -33.24 -17.55
CA SER A 1091 -17.21 -32.93 -18.08
C SER A 1091 -17.93 -31.90 -17.20
N MET A 1092 -17.18 -31.07 -16.46
CA MET A 1092 -17.70 -30.09 -15.52
C MET A 1092 -18.36 -28.89 -16.24
N SER A 1093 -19.22 -28.16 -15.52
CA SER A 1093 -19.92 -26.97 -16.04
C SER A 1093 -19.00 -25.76 -16.31
N THR A 1094 -17.74 -25.82 -15.89
CA THR A 1094 -16.69 -24.81 -16.15
C THR A 1094 -16.09 -24.89 -17.56
N ASN A 1095 -16.27 -26.00 -18.28
CA ASN A 1095 -15.66 -26.25 -19.60
C ASN A 1095 -15.98 -25.22 -20.68
N SER A 1096 -16.97 -24.34 -20.48
CA SER A 1096 -17.21 -23.23 -21.40
C SER A 1096 -16.06 -22.21 -21.48
N HIS A 1097 -15.20 -22.17 -20.46
CA HIS A 1097 -14.09 -21.23 -20.35
C HIS A 1097 -12.73 -21.93 -20.16
N TYR A 1098 -12.69 -23.05 -19.44
CA TYR A 1098 -11.46 -23.83 -19.20
C TYR A 1098 -11.77 -25.24 -18.67
N CYS A 1099 -10.90 -26.20 -18.98
CA CYS A 1099 -10.90 -27.53 -18.34
C CYS A 1099 -10.18 -27.44 -16.99
N LEU A 1100 -10.92 -27.71 -15.91
CA LEU A 1100 -10.47 -27.44 -14.55
C LEU A 1100 -9.50 -28.52 -14.05
N SER A 1101 -9.77 -29.79 -14.39
CA SER A 1101 -8.88 -30.91 -14.05
C SER A 1101 -7.49 -30.80 -14.69
N VAL A 1102 -7.38 -30.17 -15.86
CA VAL A 1102 -6.07 -29.89 -16.49
C VAL A 1102 -5.31 -28.81 -15.73
N ILE A 1103 -5.99 -27.71 -15.36
CA ILE A 1103 -5.39 -26.64 -14.55
C ILE A 1103 -4.92 -27.23 -13.22
N GLN A 1104 -5.74 -28.03 -12.55
CA GLN A 1104 -5.39 -28.65 -11.26
C GLN A 1104 -4.23 -29.66 -11.35
N LEU A 1105 -4.15 -30.48 -12.40
CA LEU A 1105 -3.01 -31.38 -12.58
C LEU A 1105 -1.72 -30.57 -12.79
N MET A 1106 -1.75 -29.54 -13.64
CA MET A 1106 -0.58 -28.69 -13.88
C MET A 1106 -0.24 -27.84 -12.65
N GLU A 1107 -1.22 -27.43 -11.85
CA GLU A 1107 -0.99 -26.72 -10.60
C GLU A 1107 -0.40 -27.64 -9.53
N ALA A 1108 -0.87 -28.88 -9.39
CA ALA A 1108 -0.25 -29.87 -8.51
C ALA A 1108 1.22 -30.14 -8.90
N VAL A 1109 1.49 -30.28 -10.20
CA VAL A 1109 2.85 -30.41 -10.74
C VAL A 1109 3.71 -29.17 -10.43
N VAL A 1110 3.20 -27.95 -10.66
CA VAL A 1110 3.95 -26.71 -10.39
C VAL A 1110 4.17 -26.47 -8.90
N LEU A 1111 3.16 -26.66 -8.05
CA LEU A 1111 3.28 -26.56 -6.59
C LEU A 1111 4.30 -27.55 -6.03
N SER A 1112 4.35 -28.77 -6.59
CA SER A 1112 5.35 -29.77 -6.20
C SER A 1112 6.80 -29.39 -6.56
N LEU A 1113 7.03 -28.35 -7.38
CA LEU A 1113 8.37 -27.88 -7.79
C LEU A 1113 8.69 -26.44 -7.37
N ALA A 1114 7.68 -25.60 -7.13
CA ALA A 1114 7.80 -24.16 -6.85
C ALA A 1114 7.66 -23.80 -5.36
N SER A 1115 7.84 -24.79 -4.47
CA SER A 1115 7.78 -24.62 -3.02
C SER A 1115 9.08 -24.03 -2.46
N GLU A 1116 8.95 -23.09 -1.53
CA GLU A 1116 10.09 -22.58 -0.76
C GLU A 1116 10.69 -23.65 0.16
N ASP A 1117 9.89 -24.59 0.68
CA ASP A 1117 10.35 -25.70 1.52
C ASP A 1117 11.39 -26.59 0.80
N LEU A 1118 11.33 -26.70 -0.53
CA LEU A 1118 12.30 -27.44 -1.35
C LEU A 1118 13.61 -26.69 -1.58
N ALA A 1119 13.58 -25.36 -1.49
CA ALA A 1119 14.74 -24.50 -1.69
C ALA A 1119 15.55 -24.32 -0.41
N LEU A 1120 14.92 -24.49 0.76
CA LEU A 1120 15.52 -24.30 2.07
C LEU A 1120 16.09 -25.60 2.63
N SER A 1121 17.27 -25.50 3.23
CA SER A 1121 17.80 -26.54 4.11
C SER A 1121 16.99 -26.65 5.40
N GLU A 1122 17.14 -27.76 6.10
CA GLU A 1122 16.53 -27.96 7.41
C GLU A 1122 16.98 -26.91 8.45
N TRP A 1123 18.25 -26.49 8.38
CA TRP A 1123 18.78 -25.39 9.19
C TRP A 1123 18.08 -24.06 8.86
N ALA A 1124 17.93 -23.75 7.57
CA ALA A 1124 17.32 -22.48 7.14
C ALA A 1124 15.82 -22.40 7.49
N ARG A 1125 15.09 -23.53 7.45
CA ARG A 1125 13.70 -23.61 7.94
C ARG A 1125 13.61 -23.27 9.43
N ARG A 1126 14.45 -23.92 10.26
CA ARG A 1126 14.49 -23.65 11.72
C ARG A 1126 14.87 -22.20 12.02
N PHE A 1127 15.83 -21.64 11.28
CA PHE A 1127 16.15 -20.21 11.36
C PHE A 1127 14.89 -19.36 11.13
N ILE A 1128 14.11 -19.63 10.09
CA ILE A 1128 12.92 -18.83 9.75
C ILE A 1128 11.84 -18.96 10.84
N GLU A 1129 11.56 -20.18 11.30
CA GLU A 1129 10.61 -20.45 12.39
C GLU A 1129 10.97 -19.67 13.69
N GLU A 1130 12.27 -19.55 14.00
CA GLU A 1130 12.76 -18.80 15.15
C GLU A 1130 12.77 -17.27 14.89
N ASP A 1131 13.11 -16.84 13.67
CA ASP A 1131 13.15 -15.44 13.24
C ASP A 1131 11.74 -14.80 13.25
N GLU A 1132 10.71 -15.56 12.83
CA GLU A 1132 9.28 -15.21 12.97
C GLU A 1132 8.87 -15.04 14.44
N HIS A 1133 9.29 -15.95 15.32
CA HIS A 1133 8.97 -15.88 16.74
C HIS A 1133 9.61 -14.67 17.42
N LEU A 1134 10.88 -14.36 17.12
CA LEU A 1134 11.53 -13.13 17.62
C LEU A 1134 10.85 -11.86 17.09
N LEU A 1135 10.25 -11.91 15.91
CA LEU A 1135 9.43 -10.83 15.36
C LEU A 1135 8.11 -10.67 16.17
N HIS A 1136 7.37 -11.75 16.39
CA HIS A 1136 6.15 -11.75 17.24
C HIS A 1136 6.46 -11.24 18.66
N ARG A 1137 7.44 -11.86 19.33
CA ARG A 1137 7.79 -11.61 20.73
C ARG A 1137 8.19 -10.15 20.99
N ARG A 1138 8.79 -9.45 20.02
CA ARG A 1138 9.05 -8.01 20.16
C ARG A 1138 7.79 -7.16 19.92
N ILE A 1139 7.01 -7.45 18.88
CA ILE A 1139 5.79 -6.71 18.55
C ILE A 1139 4.82 -6.71 19.74
N HIS A 1140 4.58 -7.88 20.34
CA HIS A 1140 3.71 -8.02 21.51
C HIS A 1140 4.26 -7.29 22.73
N ARG A 1141 5.57 -7.40 23.01
CA ARG A 1141 6.24 -6.73 24.13
C ARG A 1141 6.15 -5.21 24.07
N GLU A 1142 6.36 -4.60 22.89
CA GLU A 1142 6.29 -3.15 22.72
C GLU A 1142 4.85 -2.62 22.79
N LEU A 1143 3.87 -3.35 22.27
CA LEU A 1143 2.45 -3.00 22.42
C LEU A 1143 1.98 -3.11 23.88
N ALA A 1144 2.42 -4.14 24.61
CA ALA A 1144 2.09 -4.33 26.02
C ALA A 1144 2.70 -3.24 26.91
N ALA A 1145 3.96 -2.87 26.67
CA ALA A 1145 4.64 -1.80 27.41
C ALA A 1145 3.94 -0.43 27.26
N ASN A 1146 3.38 -0.15 26.09
CA ASN A 1146 2.59 1.06 25.85
C ASN A 1146 1.22 0.98 26.51
N ALA A 1147 0.55 -0.18 26.55
CA ALA A 1147 -0.75 -0.34 27.22
C ALA A 1147 -0.72 -0.04 28.74
N THR A 1148 0.43 -0.17 29.40
CA THR A 1148 0.64 0.18 30.82
C THR A 1148 0.98 1.65 31.09
N ARG A 1149 1.01 2.51 30.06
CA ARG A 1149 1.22 3.97 30.17
C ARG A 1149 -0.03 4.74 29.75
#